data_AF-A0A847GXK4-F1
#
_entry.id   AF-A0A847GXK4-F1
#
_cell.length_a   1.000
_cell.length_b   1.000
_cell.length_c   1.000
_cell.angle_alpha   90.00
_cell.angle_beta   90.00
_cell.angle_gamma   90.00
#
_symmetry.space_group_name_H-M   'P 1'
#
loop_
_entity.id
_entity.type
_entity.pdbx_description
1 polymer ?
#
loop_
_entity_poly.entity_id
_entity_poly.type
_entity_poly.pdbx_seq_one_letter_code
_entity_poly.pdbx_strand_id
1 'polypeptide(L)'
;MYISSLRIERFGVWADLRLNGFSEGLNVIYGPNGSGKTTVVRFIGATLYGFDGEIRSRYLSAGVNGGGSLTVQGPFGRRTVLRHDEGPARDRLLVEHADAAVGGLYQLQDLLGGVRQAAFDRLFHVEFEGDLDADKLVQTALAEGFDLLGGHADTERAAELRERLQSKRQALAEIATADIAFDELVRRRRSLQQETESLQVSFQDRRAAWERRLRQLDENIADLEEQWEGLDSELKSVTAQIEARQADKRGREAALRDAQQRQFQLDSQRRDALCQIDAQLERWRQVLRDLEDRNRQLRDQAGLQPGPDARTEADPRRYLRRLEDRVDQLQKSVAALTAAAEPGRCQCVELRSALQPALAAIRGDLYRLCNGLSDWELRSQQRDTHSELGQIQRCEGELRSALAGLSLQRQTLLAELAAETDGDRLALHPDHVALCTCQEHPHSLDAAPRPNDAPLPDETLLAWEAELRRLLARQSHLQDDLETMDRELHELRDQRRQVALECDPEFEAHQLKAKRQELEDIEVSLRQFERRRELMSAITKLEEELRELTSPVRTPALLLEASDLLRRLTDGDLQKLTVNADRSVCIDNRRGERLAYSQLNSGGRDQVYLSLCLAVVAAYARRGTRLPLLINDAFGNLDAQGVAAAAALLSDFCRGGHQVLLFTRHQHVADRFCSLDVPVRQLPPLDRVQVALPAEEPVSVSSLNEINRQLNAIAAELDAPPQTFERRAWNSEEFPGELTDRVRARSPEPSRESEVLDAASAAEYFLLESSPIQEAPSIDAATAERFRKIGVLLVRDLLRLDVVEAADRLRYAGITGPMIRRWQAESLLACRIPRLRPYDARILVACGITTPDQLARLEAEELLRRVEHFAATSTGAVLLRAGNRYELSRLMEWIHAARRDRQRSRAASEASPRPLRAPRDDDRRTQTVAARSQRESRSRSATPKPAARPETPSPVVLKMEAGAAPQRFYLELSDSIEQAPSIGPRMAQRLEAVGIRTVADFLQADPASTATRLDRKSVDAQVIRAWQQQAALVCRVPWLRGHDAQILVACGVTDPESLAKLDAATFWNTVQPVAQSAEGKRMLRTSKAPDLEEVTHWIQWAGQARTLRAA
;
A
#
# COMPACT_ATOMS: atom_id res chain seq x y z
N MET A 1 -22.82 8.07 79.81
CA MET A 1 -23.05 9.36 80.45
C MET A 1 -24.44 9.35 81.07
N TYR A 2 -24.58 9.89 82.28
CA TYR A 2 -25.85 10.26 82.88
C TYR A 2 -25.76 11.68 83.48
N ILE A 3 -26.89 12.32 83.72
CA ILE A 3 -27.00 13.65 84.35
C ILE A 3 -27.20 13.45 85.85
N SER A 4 -26.37 14.06 86.70
CA SER A 4 -26.53 13.99 88.18
C SER A 4 -27.31 15.16 88.76
N SER A 5 -27.21 16.33 88.10
CA SER A 5 -27.79 17.59 88.55
C SER A 5 -27.82 18.60 87.39
N LEU A 6 -28.81 19.49 87.37
CA LEU A 6 -28.88 20.61 86.43
C LEU A 6 -29.27 21.90 87.16
N ARG A 7 -28.73 23.02 86.68
CA ARG A 7 -29.02 24.37 87.16
C ARG A 7 -29.27 25.29 85.97
N ILE A 8 -30.50 25.78 85.86
CA ILE A 8 -30.87 26.83 84.90
C ILE A 8 -30.73 28.16 85.63
N GLU A 9 -29.79 29.01 85.22
CA GLU A 9 -29.67 30.34 85.81
C GLU A 9 -30.73 31.29 85.22
N ARG A 10 -30.86 31.33 83.88
CA ARG A 10 -31.99 31.94 83.15
C ARG A 10 -32.20 31.24 81.81
N PHE A 11 -33.35 30.60 81.61
CA PHE A 11 -33.77 30.01 80.33
C PHE A 11 -35.29 29.81 80.29
N GLY A 12 -35.95 30.39 79.29
CA GLY A 12 -37.41 30.36 79.14
C GLY A 12 -38.14 30.89 80.38
N VAL A 13 -39.07 30.09 80.92
CA VAL A 13 -39.85 30.43 82.11
C VAL A 13 -39.08 30.32 83.44
N TRP A 14 -37.82 29.87 83.43
CA TRP A 14 -37.05 29.57 84.64
C TRP A 14 -35.91 30.57 84.90
N ALA A 15 -35.81 31.01 86.15
CA ALA A 15 -34.65 31.70 86.72
C ALA A 15 -34.22 31.01 88.02
N ASP A 16 -32.92 30.68 88.13
CA ASP A 16 -32.27 29.88 89.19
C ASP A 16 -32.98 28.57 89.59
N LEU A 17 -33.57 27.84 88.63
CA LEU A 17 -34.07 26.48 88.88
C LEU A 17 -32.89 25.53 89.11
N ARG A 18 -32.91 24.78 90.22
CA ARG A 18 -31.89 23.77 90.56
C ARG A 18 -32.55 22.41 90.79
N LEU A 19 -32.22 21.41 89.97
CA LEU A 19 -32.68 20.03 90.14
C LEU A 19 -31.47 19.14 90.39
N ASN A 20 -31.27 18.74 91.65
CA ASN A 20 -30.13 17.95 92.11
C ASN A 20 -30.51 16.49 92.41
N GLY A 21 -29.56 15.56 92.31
CA GLY A 21 -29.76 14.17 92.74
C GLY A 21 -30.72 13.41 91.85
N PHE A 22 -30.41 13.35 90.54
CA PHE A 22 -31.00 12.36 89.64
C PHE A 22 -30.30 11.02 89.82
N SER A 23 -31.05 9.91 89.74
CA SER A 23 -30.53 8.54 89.78
C SER A 23 -29.88 8.15 88.45
N GLU A 24 -29.01 7.13 88.43
CA GLU A 24 -28.43 6.60 87.18
C GLU A 24 -29.47 5.91 86.26
N GLY A 25 -30.66 5.60 86.78
CA GLY A 25 -31.72 4.87 86.09
C GLY A 25 -32.94 5.73 85.78
N LEU A 26 -34.12 5.27 86.21
CA LEU A 26 -35.39 5.95 85.96
C LEU A 26 -35.59 7.13 86.91
N ASN A 27 -35.98 8.27 86.35
CA ASN A 27 -36.28 9.51 87.04
C ASN A 27 -37.58 10.07 86.46
N VAL A 28 -38.62 10.25 87.29
CA VAL A 28 -39.93 10.73 86.82
C VAL A 28 -40.18 12.15 87.34
N ILE A 29 -40.57 13.04 86.45
CA ILE A 29 -40.69 14.48 86.70
C ILE A 29 -42.12 14.91 86.34
N TYR A 30 -42.93 15.15 87.36
CA TYR A 30 -44.32 15.57 87.21
C TYR A 30 -44.47 17.09 87.28
N GLY A 31 -45.39 17.64 86.49
CA GLY A 31 -45.88 19.00 86.66
C GLY A 31 -47.03 19.31 85.71
N PRO A 32 -47.96 20.23 86.07
CA PRO A 32 -49.12 20.56 85.24
C PRO A 32 -48.73 21.21 83.90
N ASN A 33 -49.72 21.46 83.04
CA ASN A 33 -49.49 22.25 81.82
C ASN A 33 -48.95 23.65 82.18
N GLY A 34 -48.01 24.15 81.38
CA GLY A 34 -47.32 25.41 81.65
C GLY A 34 -46.22 25.37 82.72
N SER A 35 -45.99 24.25 83.43
CA SER A 35 -44.97 24.14 84.49
C SER A 35 -43.51 24.07 83.99
N GLY A 36 -43.21 24.58 82.80
CA GLY A 36 -41.84 24.64 82.26
C GLY A 36 -41.13 23.30 82.00
N LYS A 37 -41.86 22.16 81.86
CA LYS A 37 -41.27 20.84 81.55
C LYS A 37 -40.43 20.88 80.27
N THR A 38 -41.05 21.26 79.15
CA THR A 38 -40.41 21.41 77.84
C THR A 38 -39.22 22.37 77.88
N THR A 39 -39.28 23.42 78.70
CA THR A 39 -38.15 24.35 78.93
C THR A 39 -36.93 23.65 79.54
N VAL A 40 -37.11 22.73 80.50
CA VAL A 40 -36.01 21.93 81.08
C VAL A 40 -35.46 20.93 80.05
N VAL A 41 -36.34 20.26 79.30
CA VAL A 41 -35.93 19.30 78.25
C VAL A 41 -35.10 20.00 77.16
N ARG A 42 -35.60 21.12 76.63
CA ARG A 42 -34.89 21.93 75.62
C ARG A 42 -33.61 22.57 76.17
N PHE A 43 -33.55 22.92 77.46
CA PHE A 43 -32.31 23.37 78.11
C PHE A 43 -31.22 22.28 78.13
N ILE A 44 -31.57 21.01 78.38
CA ILE A 44 -30.59 19.91 78.36
C ILE A 44 -30.00 19.75 76.95
N GLY A 45 -30.85 19.71 75.91
CA GLY A 45 -30.38 19.66 74.51
C GLY A 45 -29.50 20.85 74.14
N ALA A 46 -29.95 22.07 74.48
CA ALA A 46 -29.23 23.31 74.22
C ALA A 46 -27.85 23.38 74.94
N THR A 47 -27.76 22.87 76.17
CA THR A 47 -26.48 22.82 76.91
C THR A 47 -25.49 21.87 76.24
N LEU A 48 -25.97 20.76 75.66
CA LEU A 48 -25.12 19.77 74.99
C LEU A 48 -24.70 20.20 73.57
N TYR A 49 -25.60 20.68 72.72
CA TYR A 49 -25.30 20.97 71.31
C TYR A 49 -25.07 22.46 71.02
N GLY A 50 -25.74 23.35 71.75
CA GLY A 50 -25.61 24.81 71.64
C GLY A 50 -26.95 25.51 71.57
N PHE A 51 -26.93 26.84 71.67
CA PHE A 51 -28.09 27.65 71.36
C PHE A 51 -28.14 27.90 69.84
N ASP A 52 -29.19 27.43 69.17
CA ASP A 52 -29.52 27.81 67.80
C ASP A 52 -30.39 29.09 67.74
N GLY A 53 -30.80 29.52 66.54
CA GLY A 53 -31.61 30.73 66.36
C GLY A 53 -33.06 30.62 66.87
N GLU A 54 -33.65 29.42 66.86
CA GLU A 54 -34.99 29.16 67.37
C GLU A 54 -34.98 29.12 68.90
N ILE A 55 -33.95 28.50 69.48
CA ILE A 55 -33.72 28.47 70.93
C ILE A 55 -33.41 29.88 71.45
N ARG A 56 -32.55 30.66 70.76
CA ARG A 56 -32.30 32.07 71.12
C ARG A 56 -33.57 32.91 71.09
N SER A 57 -34.37 32.82 70.04
CA SER A 57 -35.58 33.65 69.90
C SER A 57 -36.72 33.28 70.86
N ARG A 58 -36.80 32.02 71.33
CA ARG A 58 -37.89 31.56 72.23
C ARG A 58 -37.52 31.43 73.71
N TYR A 59 -36.27 31.15 74.05
CA TYR A 59 -35.86 30.82 75.43
C TYR A 59 -34.79 31.73 76.03
N LEU A 60 -34.23 32.68 75.26
CA LEU A 60 -33.22 33.63 75.74
C LEU A 60 -33.69 35.06 75.51
N SER A 61 -33.59 35.90 76.55
CA SER A 61 -34.00 37.31 76.47
C SER A 61 -32.85 38.19 75.97
N ALA A 62 -33.09 38.99 74.95
CA ALA A 62 -32.08 39.88 74.37
C ALA A 62 -31.46 40.81 75.44
N GLY A 63 -30.12 40.87 75.47
CA GLY A 63 -29.37 41.72 76.41
C GLY A 63 -29.16 41.12 77.81
N VAL A 64 -29.51 39.86 78.05
CA VAL A 64 -29.28 39.16 79.32
C VAL A 64 -28.50 37.87 79.09
N ASN A 65 -27.43 37.64 79.84
CA ASN A 65 -26.68 36.38 79.83
C ASN A 65 -27.57 35.23 80.36
N GLY A 66 -28.33 34.59 79.47
CA GLY A 66 -29.04 33.35 79.75
C GLY A 66 -28.13 32.12 79.63
N GLY A 67 -28.58 31.01 80.20
CA GLY A 67 -27.81 29.77 80.28
C GLY A 67 -27.82 29.14 81.67
N GLY A 68 -26.79 28.33 81.95
CA GLY A 68 -26.63 27.62 83.21
C GLY A 68 -25.65 26.45 83.09
N SER A 69 -25.82 25.42 83.91
CA SER A 69 -24.93 24.26 83.95
C SER A 69 -25.62 22.91 84.12
N LEU A 70 -24.99 21.89 83.53
CA LEU A 70 -25.40 20.49 83.54
C LEU A 70 -24.25 19.64 84.10
N THR A 71 -24.43 19.05 85.27
CA THR A 71 -23.45 18.12 85.84
C THR A 71 -23.70 16.71 85.30
N VAL A 72 -22.68 16.13 84.68
CA VAL A 72 -22.75 14.82 84.03
C VAL A 72 -21.68 13.89 84.59
N GLN A 73 -21.97 12.60 84.61
CA GLN A 73 -21.04 11.55 85.01
C GLN A 73 -20.90 10.53 83.88
N GLY A 74 -19.67 10.15 83.56
CA GLY A 74 -19.37 9.30 82.41
C GLY A 74 -18.09 8.47 82.59
N PRO A 75 -17.57 7.86 81.52
CA PRO A 75 -16.36 7.03 81.58
C PRO A 75 -15.13 7.77 82.12
N PHE A 76 -15.13 9.11 82.01
CA PHE A 76 -14.07 10.01 82.42
C PHE A 76 -14.42 10.80 83.70
N GLY A 77 -15.14 10.18 84.63
CA GLY A 77 -15.54 10.78 85.91
C GLY A 77 -16.71 11.75 85.83
N ARG A 78 -16.80 12.63 86.84
CA ARG A 78 -17.83 13.67 86.98
C ARG A 78 -17.31 15.00 86.39
N ARG A 79 -18.10 15.61 85.52
CA ARG A 79 -17.80 16.89 84.84
C ARG A 79 -19.00 17.83 84.93
N THR A 80 -18.75 19.14 84.89
CA THR A 80 -19.81 20.16 84.77
C THR A 80 -19.70 20.83 83.42
N VAL A 81 -20.76 20.76 82.62
CA VAL A 81 -20.89 21.47 81.35
C VAL A 81 -21.63 22.78 81.64
N LEU A 82 -20.95 23.92 81.54
CA LEU A 82 -21.56 25.24 81.63
C LEU A 82 -21.72 25.81 80.22
N ARG A 83 -22.88 26.41 79.94
CA ARG A 83 -23.13 27.11 78.68
C ARG A 83 -23.93 28.38 78.92
N HIS A 84 -23.39 29.52 78.46
CA HIS A 84 -24.03 30.83 78.51
C HIS A 84 -24.07 31.46 77.13
N ASP A 85 -25.10 32.25 76.83
CA ASP A 85 -25.16 33.00 75.59
C ASP A 85 -24.27 34.25 75.67
N GLU A 86 -23.44 34.46 74.64
CA GLU A 86 -22.60 35.66 74.47
C GLU A 86 -23.01 36.46 73.21
N GLY A 87 -24.21 36.20 72.68
CA GLY A 87 -24.83 36.95 71.59
C GLY A 87 -25.23 36.09 70.38
N PRO A 88 -25.77 36.71 69.31
CA PRO A 88 -26.53 36.02 68.25
C PRO A 88 -25.75 34.99 67.42
N ALA A 89 -24.42 34.93 67.54
CA ALA A 89 -23.56 33.99 66.83
C ALA A 89 -22.51 33.30 67.73
N ARG A 90 -22.58 33.44 69.06
CA ARG A 90 -21.60 32.85 70.00
C ARG A 90 -22.25 32.46 71.32
N ASP A 91 -21.96 31.23 71.76
CA ASP A 91 -22.21 30.75 73.10
C ASP A 91 -20.90 30.27 73.75
N ARG A 92 -20.77 30.53 75.05
CA ARG A 92 -19.58 30.17 75.82
C ARG A 92 -19.80 28.83 76.50
N LEU A 93 -19.22 27.80 75.89
CA LEU A 93 -19.08 26.47 76.47
C LEU A 93 -17.83 26.38 77.37
N LEU A 94 -18.01 25.87 78.59
CA LEU A 94 -16.93 25.43 79.48
C LEU A 94 -17.23 24.01 79.98
N VAL A 95 -16.24 23.12 79.95
CA VAL A 95 -16.33 21.80 80.59
C VAL A 95 -15.32 21.76 81.74
N GLU A 96 -15.83 21.76 82.97
CA GLU A 96 -15.04 21.70 84.20
C GLU A 96 -14.91 20.26 84.69
N HIS A 97 -13.71 19.88 85.12
CA HIS A 97 -13.44 18.63 85.86
C HIS A 97 -13.30 18.93 87.34
N ALA A 98 -13.49 17.91 88.19
CA ALA A 98 -13.24 18.02 89.64
C ALA A 98 -11.80 18.49 89.96
N ASP A 99 -10.83 18.11 89.12
CA ASP A 99 -9.40 18.38 89.30
C ASP A 99 -8.92 19.62 88.50
N ALA A 100 -9.76 20.66 88.42
CA ALA A 100 -9.46 22.02 87.94
C ALA A 100 -8.98 22.20 86.47
N ALA A 101 -8.96 21.16 85.64
CA ALA A 101 -8.75 21.31 84.19
C ALA A 101 -10.02 21.84 83.49
N VAL A 102 -9.89 22.92 82.72
CA VAL A 102 -10.98 23.49 81.89
C VAL A 102 -10.82 23.04 80.44
N GLY A 103 -11.88 22.47 79.87
CA GLY A 103 -11.92 22.00 78.48
C GLY A 103 -13.01 22.65 77.62
N GLY A 104 -12.80 22.62 76.30
CA GLY A 104 -13.76 23.09 75.29
C GLY A 104 -14.42 21.97 74.49
N LEU A 105 -14.86 22.30 73.26
CA LEU A 105 -15.76 21.51 72.41
C LEU A 105 -15.40 20.00 72.30
N TYR A 106 -14.12 19.66 72.12
CA TYR A 106 -13.69 18.26 71.97
C TYR A 106 -14.07 17.37 73.16
N GLN A 107 -13.90 17.85 74.39
CA GLN A 107 -14.25 17.07 75.59
C GLN A 107 -15.76 16.84 75.74
N LEU A 108 -16.58 17.66 75.08
CA LEU A 108 -18.03 17.47 74.98
C LEU A 108 -18.39 16.48 73.86
N GLN A 109 -17.69 16.50 72.72
CA GLN A 109 -17.84 15.50 71.67
C GLN A 109 -17.47 14.08 72.17
N ASP A 110 -16.44 13.97 73.01
CA ASP A 110 -16.05 12.71 73.69
C ASP A 110 -17.17 12.21 74.65
N LEU A 111 -17.83 13.11 75.38
CA LEU A 111 -18.96 12.78 76.25
C LEU A 111 -20.20 12.33 75.46
N LEU A 112 -20.40 12.93 74.27
CA LEU A 112 -21.49 12.64 73.36
C LEU A 112 -21.25 11.40 72.48
N GLY A 113 -20.04 10.82 72.51
CA GLY A 113 -19.68 9.61 71.77
C GLY A 113 -19.88 9.75 70.25
N GLY A 114 -19.69 10.96 69.71
CA GLY A 114 -19.87 11.28 68.29
C GLY A 114 -21.33 11.40 67.81
N VAL A 115 -22.34 11.32 68.69
CA VAL A 115 -23.74 11.48 68.31
C VAL A 115 -23.99 12.90 67.79
N ARG A 116 -24.61 13.01 66.61
CA ARG A 116 -25.00 14.29 65.99
C ARG A 116 -26.31 14.80 66.59
N GLN A 117 -26.49 16.13 66.68
CA GLN A 117 -27.69 16.77 67.25
C GLN A 117 -29.00 16.19 66.67
N ALA A 118 -29.12 16.09 65.35
CA ALA A 118 -30.31 15.55 64.69
C ALA A 118 -30.61 14.06 64.99
N ALA A 119 -29.63 13.30 65.49
CA ALA A 119 -29.83 11.95 66.00
C ALA A 119 -30.21 11.97 67.49
N PHE A 120 -29.62 12.88 68.28
CA PHE A 120 -30.03 13.11 69.67
C PHE A 120 -31.50 13.53 69.77
N ASP A 121 -31.90 14.56 69.02
CA ASP A 121 -33.23 15.18 69.04
C ASP A 121 -34.39 14.24 68.61
N ARG A 122 -34.06 13.02 68.10
CA ARG A 122 -35.00 12.00 67.62
C ARG A 122 -34.88 10.63 68.30
N LEU A 123 -33.71 10.27 68.83
CA LEU A 123 -33.43 8.94 69.40
C LEU A 123 -33.17 8.98 70.91
N PHE A 124 -32.68 10.11 71.41
CA PHE A 124 -32.39 10.34 72.83
C PHE A 124 -33.28 11.43 73.45
N HIS A 125 -34.05 12.12 72.62
CA HIS A 125 -35.16 12.97 72.99
C HIS A 125 -36.41 12.47 72.23
N VAL A 126 -37.47 12.14 72.97
CA VAL A 126 -38.75 11.71 72.41
C VAL A 126 -39.86 12.56 73.03
N GLU A 127 -40.58 13.29 72.18
CA GLU A 127 -41.67 14.18 72.56
C GLU A 127 -42.97 13.60 72.00
N PHE A 128 -43.85 13.10 72.87
CA PHE A 128 -45.09 12.41 72.50
C PHE A 128 -46.27 13.39 72.25
N GLU A 129 -46.01 14.70 72.23
CA GLU A 129 -47.00 15.74 71.96
C GLU A 129 -46.99 16.13 70.47
N GLY A 130 -47.50 15.23 69.61
CA GLY A 130 -47.62 15.44 68.16
C GLY A 130 -47.77 14.13 67.37
N ASP A 131 -47.77 14.22 66.04
CA ASP A 131 -47.68 13.03 65.18
C ASP A 131 -46.23 12.50 65.17
N LEU A 132 -46.03 11.35 65.82
CA LEU A 132 -44.77 10.61 65.77
C LEU A 132 -44.51 10.01 64.38
N ASP A 133 -43.27 10.05 63.93
CA ASP A 133 -42.86 9.62 62.60
C ASP A 133 -41.79 8.51 62.68
N ALA A 134 -42.25 7.26 62.62
CA ALA A 134 -41.38 6.09 62.67
C ALA A 134 -40.48 5.94 61.43
N ASP A 135 -40.92 6.40 60.26
CA ASP A 135 -40.14 6.30 59.02
C ASP A 135 -38.94 7.27 59.05
N LYS A 136 -39.11 8.48 59.61
CA LYS A 136 -37.99 9.40 59.94
C LYS A 136 -37.05 8.81 60.98
N LEU A 137 -37.54 8.03 61.95
CA LEU A 137 -36.69 7.33 62.93
C LEU A 137 -35.86 6.23 62.24
N VAL A 138 -36.49 5.40 61.39
CA VAL A 138 -35.81 4.40 60.54
C VAL A 138 -34.73 5.06 59.66
N GLN A 139 -35.07 6.14 58.96
CA GLN A 139 -34.12 6.90 58.14
C GLN A 139 -32.95 7.45 58.97
N THR A 140 -33.21 7.94 60.19
CA THR A 140 -32.17 8.44 61.09
C THR A 140 -31.26 7.29 61.54
N ALA A 141 -31.81 6.15 61.97
CA ALA A 141 -31.01 4.97 62.35
C ALA A 141 -30.19 4.38 61.19
N LEU A 142 -30.72 4.36 59.96
CA LEU A 142 -29.96 4.00 58.76
C LEU A 142 -28.80 4.99 58.49
N ALA A 143 -29.02 6.30 58.68
CA ALA A 143 -27.99 7.33 58.54
C ALA A 143 -26.93 7.33 59.66
N GLU A 144 -27.22 6.67 60.79
CA GLU A 144 -26.24 6.33 61.83
C GLU A 144 -25.65 4.90 61.64
N GLY A 145 -25.90 4.29 60.48
CA GLY A 145 -25.30 3.02 60.06
C GLY A 145 -25.77 1.80 60.84
N PHE A 146 -27.01 1.79 61.36
CA PHE A 146 -27.62 0.57 61.89
C PHE A 146 -28.34 -0.21 60.78
N ASP A 147 -28.12 -1.53 60.71
CA ASP A 147 -28.84 -2.36 59.74
C ASP A 147 -30.29 -2.61 60.20
N LEU A 148 -31.23 -2.09 59.41
CA LEU A 148 -32.67 -2.29 59.52
C LEU A 148 -33.28 -2.93 58.27
N LEU A 149 -32.50 -3.17 57.21
CA LEU A 149 -32.99 -3.58 55.89
C LEU A 149 -32.46 -4.94 55.43
N GLY A 150 -31.44 -5.50 56.08
CA GLY A 150 -31.01 -6.88 55.91
C GLY A 150 -30.37 -7.19 54.56
N GLY A 151 -29.20 -6.57 54.29
CA GLY A 151 -28.33 -7.01 53.19
C GLY A 151 -28.23 -6.07 51.97
N HIS A 152 -27.89 -4.79 52.17
CA HIS A 152 -27.52 -3.91 51.04
C HIS A 152 -26.27 -4.37 50.26
N ALA A 153 -25.38 -5.16 50.88
CA ALA A 153 -24.20 -5.71 50.20
C ALA A 153 -24.54 -6.82 49.19
N ASP A 154 -25.62 -7.57 49.43
CA ASP A 154 -25.98 -8.74 48.61
C ASP A 154 -26.80 -8.36 47.38
N THR A 155 -27.54 -7.22 47.45
CA THR A 155 -28.38 -6.75 46.34
C THR A 155 -27.59 -6.32 45.11
N GLU A 156 -26.46 -5.62 45.29
CA GLU A 156 -25.59 -5.18 44.18
C GLU A 156 -24.91 -6.38 43.51
N ARG A 157 -24.35 -7.30 44.30
CA ARG A 157 -23.73 -8.54 43.79
C ARG A 157 -24.75 -9.42 43.06
N ALA A 158 -25.98 -9.53 43.58
CA ALA A 158 -27.05 -10.24 42.89
C ALA A 158 -27.51 -9.54 41.60
N ALA A 159 -27.31 -8.23 41.43
CA ALA A 159 -27.54 -7.54 40.16
C ALA A 159 -26.44 -7.88 39.14
N GLU A 160 -25.16 -7.79 39.52
CA GLU A 160 -24.01 -8.14 38.66
C GLU A 160 -24.10 -9.59 38.15
N LEU A 161 -24.48 -10.53 39.02
CA LEU A 161 -24.64 -11.94 38.64
C LEU A 161 -25.80 -12.17 37.67
N ARG A 162 -26.89 -11.40 37.77
CA ARG A 162 -28.02 -11.46 36.81
C ARG A 162 -27.62 -10.94 35.43
N GLU A 163 -26.91 -9.82 35.37
CA GLU A 163 -26.40 -9.26 34.10
C GLU A 163 -25.41 -10.23 33.43
N ARG A 164 -24.47 -10.78 34.21
CA ARG A 164 -23.53 -11.81 33.75
C ARG A 164 -24.26 -13.07 33.25
N LEU A 165 -25.29 -13.53 33.97
CA LEU A 165 -26.11 -14.67 33.56
C LEU A 165 -26.86 -14.41 32.25
N GLN A 166 -27.46 -13.21 32.10
CA GLN A 166 -28.15 -12.80 30.88
C GLN A 166 -27.19 -12.74 29.68
N SER A 167 -26.00 -12.15 29.85
CA SER A 167 -24.93 -12.14 28.84
C SER A 167 -24.51 -13.55 28.40
N LYS A 168 -24.36 -14.50 29.33
CA LYS A 168 -24.03 -15.90 28.99
C LYS A 168 -25.19 -16.62 28.29
N ARG A 169 -26.44 -16.36 28.68
CA ARG A 169 -27.63 -16.92 28.01
C ARG A 169 -27.80 -16.39 26.59
N GLN A 170 -27.51 -15.11 26.35
CA GLN A 170 -27.52 -14.54 24.99
C GLN A 170 -26.44 -15.18 24.10
N ALA A 171 -25.19 -15.25 24.59
CA ALA A 171 -24.09 -15.91 23.88
C ALA A 171 -24.31 -17.43 23.65
N LEU A 172 -25.22 -18.06 24.41
CA LEU A 172 -25.64 -19.46 24.19
C LEU A 172 -26.70 -19.57 23.07
N ALA A 173 -27.58 -18.57 22.95
CA ALA A 173 -28.62 -18.53 21.92
C ALA A 173 -28.06 -18.18 20.53
N GLU A 174 -26.94 -17.45 20.48
CA GLU A 174 -26.19 -17.14 19.25
C GLU A 174 -25.51 -18.40 18.63
N ILE A 175 -25.38 -19.50 19.38
CA ILE A 175 -24.78 -20.75 18.90
C ILE A 175 -25.87 -21.67 18.36
N ALA A 176 -25.94 -21.75 17.03
CA ALA A 176 -26.80 -22.68 16.32
C ALA A 176 -26.58 -24.14 16.77
N THR A 177 -27.68 -24.87 16.98
CA THR A 177 -27.66 -26.30 17.25
C THR A 177 -27.77 -27.08 15.95
N ALA A 178 -26.71 -27.78 15.56
CA ALA A 178 -26.82 -28.88 14.62
C ALA A 178 -27.36 -30.12 15.37
N ASP A 179 -28.26 -30.87 14.74
CA ASP A 179 -28.83 -32.12 15.30
C ASP A 179 -27.84 -33.31 15.28
N ILE A 180 -26.63 -33.11 14.74
CA ILE A 180 -25.59 -34.13 14.59
C ILE A 180 -24.92 -34.39 15.95
N ALA A 181 -24.77 -35.66 16.33
CA ALA A 181 -24.14 -36.03 17.60
C ALA A 181 -22.63 -35.68 17.63
N PHE A 182 -22.13 -35.20 18.77
CA PHE A 182 -20.72 -34.88 18.96
C PHE A 182 -19.78 -36.05 18.61
N ASP A 183 -20.12 -37.27 19.05
CA ASP A 183 -19.34 -38.48 18.77
C ASP A 183 -19.39 -38.90 17.28
N GLU A 184 -20.36 -38.43 16.51
CA GLU A 184 -20.40 -38.60 15.06
C GLU A 184 -19.47 -37.62 14.37
N LEU A 185 -19.48 -36.33 14.75
CA LEU A 185 -18.52 -35.33 14.27
C LEU A 185 -17.07 -35.72 14.60
N VAL A 186 -16.80 -36.22 15.81
CA VAL A 186 -15.46 -36.70 16.20
C VAL A 186 -15.03 -37.92 15.37
N ARG A 187 -15.96 -38.83 15.01
CA ARG A 187 -15.67 -39.97 14.11
C ARG A 187 -15.44 -39.50 12.67
N ARG A 188 -16.29 -38.61 12.14
CA ARG A 188 -16.15 -38.06 10.77
C ARG A 188 -14.86 -37.26 10.61
N ARG A 189 -14.44 -36.49 11.63
CA ARG A 189 -13.14 -35.80 11.63
C ARG A 189 -11.96 -36.79 11.48
N ARG A 190 -11.96 -37.90 12.23
CA ARG A 190 -10.89 -38.92 12.11
C ARG A 190 -10.89 -39.59 10.73
N SER A 191 -12.07 -39.91 10.19
CA SER A 191 -12.23 -40.43 8.82
C SER A 191 -11.62 -39.46 7.81
N LEU A 192 -11.99 -38.18 7.87
CA LEU A 192 -11.48 -37.15 6.95
C LEU A 192 -9.99 -36.89 7.11
N GLN A 193 -9.45 -36.93 8.33
CA GLN A 193 -8.01 -36.85 8.57
C GLN A 193 -7.28 -37.99 7.83
N GLN A 194 -7.72 -39.24 8.01
CA GLN A 194 -7.17 -40.41 7.32
C GLN A 194 -7.39 -40.38 5.79
N GLU A 195 -8.56 -39.92 5.31
CA GLU A 195 -8.83 -39.66 3.89
C GLU A 195 -7.83 -38.63 3.32
N THR A 196 -7.59 -37.51 4.01
CA THR A 196 -6.64 -36.49 3.54
C THR A 196 -5.19 -36.95 3.57
N GLU A 197 -4.76 -37.66 4.60
CA GLU A 197 -3.40 -38.18 4.73
C GLU A 197 -3.09 -39.20 3.63
N SER A 198 -3.98 -40.18 3.43
CA SER A 198 -3.81 -41.22 2.39
C SER A 198 -3.88 -40.66 0.96
N LEU A 199 -4.76 -39.70 0.68
CA LEU A 199 -4.77 -38.98 -0.59
C LEU A 199 -3.47 -38.18 -0.79
N GLN A 200 -3.00 -37.48 0.24
CA GLN A 200 -1.79 -36.64 0.15
C GLN A 200 -0.52 -37.47 -0.09
N VAL A 201 -0.40 -38.65 0.53
CA VAL A 201 0.67 -39.62 0.22
C VAL A 201 0.50 -40.16 -1.21
N SER A 202 -0.70 -40.56 -1.62
CA SER A 202 -0.97 -41.04 -2.98
C SER A 202 -0.63 -40.02 -4.09
N PHE A 203 -0.85 -38.72 -3.83
CA PHE A 203 -0.44 -37.63 -4.72
C PHE A 203 1.09 -37.44 -4.72
N GLN A 204 1.76 -37.55 -3.56
CA GLN A 204 3.22 -37.47 -3.45
C GLN A 204 3.92 -38.63 -4.19
N ASP A 205 3.46 -39.87 -4.01
CA ASP A 205 4.04 -41.04 -4.67
C ASP A 205 3.90 -40.98 -6.20
N ARG A 206 2.73 -40.53 -6.70
CA ARG A 206 2.51 -40.30 -8.13
C ARG A 206 3.40 -39.20 -8.69
N ARG A 207 3.48 -38.04 -8.03
CA ARG A 207 4.38 -36.95 -8.45
C ARG A 207 5.85 -37.42 -8.46
N ALA A 208 6.30 -38.12 -7.42
CA ALA A 208 7.64 -38.69 -7.36
C ALA A 208 7.89 -39.78 -8.42
N ALA A 209 6.86 -40.44 -8.94
CA ALA A 209 6.98 -41.34 -10.10
C ALA A 209 7.08 -40.57 -11.42
N TRP A 210 6.23 -39.57 -11.65
CA TRP A 210 6.25 -38.73 -12.85
C TRP A 210 7.51 -37.87 -12.95
N GLU A 211 7.99 -37.29 -11.84
CA GLU A 211 9.27 -36.56 -11.76
C GLU A 211 10.49 -37.45 -12.06
N ARG A 212 10.41 -38.77 -11.80
CA ARG A 212 11.45 -39.72 -12.21
C ARG A 212 11.35 -40.05 -13.70
N ARG A 213 10.13 -40.27 -14.21
CA ARG A 213 9.90 -40.55 -15.63
C ARG A 213 10.26 -39.37 -16.53
N LEU A 214 9.95 -38.14 -16.11
CA LEU A 214 10.33 -36.91 -16.82
C LEU A 214 11.85 -36.75 -16.85
N ARG A 215 12.56 -36.92 -15.72
CA ARG A 215 14.02 -36.90 -15.69
C ARG A 215 14.64 -37.95 -16.60
N GLN A 216 14.15 -39.19 -16.58
CA GLN A 216 14.65 -40.24 -17.46
C GLN A 216 14.40 -39.91 -18.95
N LEU A 217 13.31 -39.23 -19.29
CA LEU A 217 13.06 -38.76 -20.66
C LEU A 217 13.93 -37.54 -21.02
N ASP A 218 14.18 -36.62 -20.08
CA ASP A 218 15.11 -35.50 -20.26
C ASP A 218 16.56 -36.00 -20.48
N GLU A 219 17.00 -36.99 -19.70
CA GLU A 219 18.29 -37.68 -19.81
C GLU A 219 18.42 -38.39 -21.17
N ASN A 220 17.45 -39.23 -21.55
CA ASN A 220 17.45 -39.91 -22.85
C ASN A 220 17.45 -38.94 -24.05
N ILE A 221 16.78 -37.79 -23.94
CA ILE A 221 16.75 -36.76 -24.99
C ILE A 221 18.13 -36.09 -25.10
N ALA A 222 18.78 -35.74 -23.98
CA ALA A 222 20.11 -35.14 -23.99
C ALA A 222 21.17 -36.09 -24.57
N ASP A 223 21.15 -37.37 -24.18
CA ASP A 223 22.07 -38.39 -24.70
C ASP A 223 21.94 -38.57 -26.23
N LEU A 224 20.73 -38.43 -26.78
CA LEU A 224 20.48 -38.49 -28.23
C LEU A 224 20.77 -37.17 -28.95
N GLU A 225 20.57 -36.01 -28.30
CA GLU A 225 20.95 -34.71 -28.86
C GLU A 225 22.48 -34.60 -29.01
N GLU A 226 23.27 -35.10 -28.06
CA GLU A 226 24.75 -35.18 -28.18
C GLU A 226 25.20 -36.13 -29.32
N GLN A 227 24.54 -37.28 -29.48
CA GLN A 227 24.81 -38.20 -30.59
C GLN A 227 24.45 -37.59 -31.95
N TRP A 228 23.33 -36.86 -32.04
CA TRP A 228 22.89 -36.17 -33.24
C TRP A 228 23.87 -35.06 -33.64
N GLU A 229 24.32 -34.22 -32.70
CA GLU A 229 25.34 -33.18 -32.97
C GLU A 229 26.68 -33.80 -33.44
N GLY A 230 27.06 -34.95 -32.88
CA GLY A 230 28.21 -35.73 -33.34
C GLY A 230 28.10 -36.14 -34.81
N LEU A 231 26.98 -36.78 -35.20
CA LEU A 231 26.74 -37.26 -36.57
C LEU A 231 26.59 -36.11 -37.58
N ASP A 232 25.95 -35.01 -37.21
CA ASP A 232 25.86 -33.79 -38.04
C ASP A 232 27.24 -33.14 -38.25
N SER A 233 28.12 -33.16 -37.25
CA SER A 233 29.51 -32.72 -37.40
C SER A 233 30.31 -33.59 -38.38
N GLU A 234 30.11 -34.92 -38.35
CA GLU A 234 30.67 -35.83 -39.37
C GLU A 234 30.10 -35.55 -40.75
N LEU A 235 28.78 -35.36 -40.88
CA LEU A 235 28.12 -35.10 -42.16
C LEU A 235 28.65 -33.81 -42.81
N LYS A 236 28.85 -32.75 -42.01
CA LYS A 236 29.48 -31.50 -42.45
C LYS A 236 30.92 -31.71 -42.93
N SER A 237 31.70 -32.50 -42.20
CA SER A 237 33.08 -32.86 -42.58
C SER A 237 33.14 -33.65 -43.90
N VAL A 238 32.28 -34.67 -44.07
CA VAL A 238 32.20 -35.48 -45.29
C VAL A 238 31.70 -34.64 -46.48
N THR A 239 30.73 -33.75 -46.26
CA THR A 239 30.22 -32.83 -47.30
C THR A 239 31.31 -31.86 -47.77
N ALA A 240 32.06 -31.25 -46.85
CA ALA A 240 33.19 -30.38 -47.20
C ALA A 240 34.30 -31.12 -47.97
N GLN A 241 34.54 -32.39 -47.61
CA GLN A 241 35.46 -33.26 -48.38
C GLN A 241 34.91 -33.52 -49.80
N ILE A 242 33.61 -33.78 -49.98
CA ILE A 242 32.98 -33.95 -51.30
C ILE A 242 33.11 -32.68 -52.15
N GLU A 243 32.88 -31.49 -51.58
CA GLU A 243 33.02 -30.21 -52.30
C GLU A 243 34.47 -29.94 -52.73
N ALA A 244 35.42 -30.06 -51.79
CA ALA A 244 36.85 -29.92 -52.08
C ALA A 244 37.32 -30.94 -53.14
N ARG A 245 36.75 -32.15 -53.11
CA ARG A 245 36.98 -33.16 -54.14
C ARG A 245 36.43 -32.72 -55.50
N GLN A 246 35.16 -32.34 -55.59
CA GLN A 246 34.57 -31.87 -56.85
C GLN A 246 35.30 -30.65 -57.45
N ALA A 247 35.85 -29.77 -56.62
CA ALA A 247 36.63 -28.62 -57.08
C ALA A 247 37.90 -29.01 -57.85
N ASP A 248 38.68 -29.98 -57.37
CA ASP A 248 39.89 -30.45 -58.07
C ASP A 248 39.55 -31.13 -59.40
N LYS A 249 38.46 -31.92 -59.48
CA LYS A 249 38.00 -32.50 -60.77
C LYS A 249 37.71 -31.40 -61.80
N ARG A 250 37.00 -30.33 -61.41
CA ARG A 250 36.73 -29.17 -62.29
C ARG A 250 38.03 -28.47 -62.71
N GLY A 251 39.01 -28.34 -61.80
CA GLY A 251 40.33 -27.78 -62.09
C GLY A 251 41.12 -28.58 -63.13
N ARG A 252 41.17 -29.92 -62.97
CA ARG A 252 41.82 -30.83 -63.93
C ARG A 252 41.16 -30.79 -65.30
N GLU A 253 39.82 -30.83 -65.35
CA GLU A 253 39.06 -30.75 -66.61
C GLU A 253 39.30 -29.42 -67.33
N ALA A 254 39.38 -28.31 -66.61
CA ALA A 254 39.71 -27.00 -67.20
C ALA A 254 41.13 -27.01 -67.81
N ALA A 255 42.13 -27.50 -67.06
CA ALA A 255 43.52 -27.58 -67.54
C ALA A 255 43.67 -28.46 -68.79
N LEU A 256 42.89 -29.55 -68.91
CA LEU A 256 42.90 -30.41 -70.09
C LEU A 256 42.33 -29.68 -71.33
N ARG A 257 41.22 -28.96 -71.19
CA ARG A 257 40.60 -28.17 -72.28
C ARG A 257 41.54 -27.05 -72.75
N ASP A 258 42.19 -26.37 -71.80
CA ASP A 258 43.20 -25.34 -72.05
C ASP A 258 44.37 -25.86 -72.89
N ALA A 259 44.83 -27.09 -72.63
CA ALA A 259 45.90 -27.73 -73.39
C ALA A 259 45.44 -28.10 -74.82
N GLN A 260 44.28 -28.72 -74.96
CA GLN A 260 43.69 -29.08 -76.26
C GLN A 260 43.48 -27.84 -77.16
N GLN A 261 42.98 -26.73 -76.59
CA GLN A 261 42.71 -25.51 -77.34
C GLN A 261 44.00 -24.83 -77.84
N ARG A 262 45.12 -24.93 -77.10
CA ARG A 262 46.43 -24.43 -77.55
C ARG A 262 46.98 -25.25 -78.72
N GLN A 263 46.83 -26.58 -78.68
CA GLN A 263 47.32 -27.45 -79.77
C GLN A 263 46.55 -27.19 -81.07
N PHE A 264 45.21 -27.04 -81.00
CA PHE A 264 44.39 -26.67 -82.16
C PHE A 264 44.82 -25.34 -82.83
N GLN A 265 45.28 -24.36 -82.06
CA GLN A 265 45.77 -23.09 -82.60
C GLN A 265 47.09 -23.24 -83.39
N LEU A 266 48.03 -24.07 -82.91
CA LEU A 266 49.29 -24.36 -83.62
C LEU A 266 49.04 -25.10 -84.93
N ASP A 267 48.10 -26.06 -84.91
CA ASP A 267 47.60 -26.81 -86.05
C ASP A 267 47.10 -25.90 -87.19
N SER A 268 46.32 -24.87 -86.86
CA SER A 268 45.81 -23.91 -87.84
C SER A 268 46.94 -23.12 -88.49
N GLN A 269 47.86 -22.59 -87.68
CA GLN A 269 48.98 -21.76 -88.16
C GLN A 269 49.90 -22.52 -89.14
N ARG A 270 50.16 -23.81 -88.88
CA ARG A 270 50.93 -24.68 -89.79
C ARG A 270 50.21 -24.92 -91.13
N ARG A 271 48.88 -25.11 -91.11
CA ARG A 271 48.06 -25.28 -92.33
C ARG A 271 48.03 -24.01 -93.17
N ASP A 272 47.86 -22.85 -92.53
CA ASP A 272 47.87 -21.54 -93.21
C ASP A 272 49.23 -21.24 -93.88
N ALA A 273 50.34 -21.63 -93.24
CA ALA A 273 51.68 -21.52 -93.81
C ALA A 273 51.90 -22.44 -95.03
N LEU A 274 51.37 -23.67 -95.00
CA LEU A 274 51.45 -24.61 -96.13
C LEU A 274 50.76 -24.04 -97.38
N CYS A 275 49.54 -23.51 -97.23
CA CYS A 275 48.77 -22.91 -98.32
C CYS A 275 49.50 -21.74 -99.02
N GLN A 276 50.27 -20.96 -98.26
CA GLN A 276 51.07 -19.86 -98.82
C GLN A 276 52.24 -20.36 -99.67
N ILE A 277 52.88 -21.46 -99.28
CA ILE A 277 54.00 -22.05 -100.04
C ILE A 277 53.48 -22.70 -101.34
N ASP A 278 52.33 -23.39 -101.30
CA ASP A 278 51.74 -23.98 -102.52
C ASP A 278 51.33 -22.91 -103.54
N ALA A 279 50.72 -21.79 -103.10
CA ALA A 279 50.40 -20.67 -103.96
C ALA A 279 51.65 -19.97 -104.56
N GLN A 280 52.80 -20.02 -103.88
CA GLN A 280 54.08 -19.56 -104.43
C GLN A 280 54.65 -20.55 -105.46
N LEU A 281 54.66 -21.85 -105.15
CA LEU A 281 55.13 -22.91 -106.07
C LEU A 281 54.37 -22.87 -107.40
N GLU A 282 53.04 -22.72 -107.36
CA GLU A 282 52.20 -22.60 -108.56
C GLU A 282 52.62 -21.42 -109.44
N ARG A 283 52.76 -20.23 -108.85
CA ARG A 283 53.14 -19.00 -109.56
C ARG A 283 54.53 -19.08 -110.18
N TRP A 284 55.50 -19.68 -109.49
CA TRP A 284 56.88 -19.79 -110.00
C TRP A 284 56.99 -20.86 -111.10
N ARG A 285 56.17 -21.93 -111.06
CA ARG A 285 56.02 -22.90 -112.16
C ARG A 285 55.40 -22.27 -113.42
N GLN A 286 54.50 -21.30 -113.26
CA GLN A 286 53.94 -20.55 -114.39
C GLN A 286 55.05 -19.80 -115.15
N VAL A 287 55.83 -18.98 -114.44
CA VAL A 287 56.92 -18.16 -115.01
C VAL A 287 58.00 -19.02 -115.69
N LEU A 288 58.30 -20.21 -115.14
CA LEU A 288 59.24 -21.13 -115.76
C LEU A 288 58.75 -21.63 -117.14
N ARG A 289 57.46 -21.96 -117.28
CA ARG A 289 56.85 -22.38 -118.56
C ARG A 289 56.93 -21.26 -119.61
N ASP A 290 56.60 -20.03 -119.23
CA ASP A 290 56.64 -18.86 -120.11
C ASP A 290 58.06 -18.61 -120.67
N LEU A 291 59.09 -18.82 -119.85
CA LEU A 291 60.50 -18.70 -120.25
C LEU A 291 60.97 -19.88 -121.13
N GLU A 292 60.56 -21.11 -120.83
CA GLU A 292 60.89 -22.30 -121.64
C GLU A 292 60.29 -22.21 -123.05
N ASP A 293 59.06 -21.70 -123.19
CA ASP A 293 58.43 -21.46 -124.48
C ASP A 293 59.12 -20.31 -125.25
N ARG A 294 59.57 -19.24 -124.57
CA ARG A 294 60.35 -18.17 -125.20
C ARG A 294 61.74 -18.63 -125.65
N ASN A 295 62.40 -19.49 -124.87
CA ASN A 295 63.66 -20.16 -125.23
C ASN A 295 63.48 -21.00 -126.51
N ARG A 296 62.33 -21.69 -126.65
CA ARG A 296 61.99 -22.46 -127.86
C ARG A 296 61.81 -21.56 -129.09
N GLN A 297 60.97 -20.52 -129.01
CA GLN A 297 60.73 -19.58 -130.11
C GLN A 297 62.02 -18.96 -130.67
N LEU A 298 62.96 -18.57 -129.80
CA LEU A 298 64.22 -17.96 -130.23
C LEU A 298 65.18 -18.96 -130.90
N ARG A 299 65.11 -20.25 -130.54
CA ARG A 299 65.84 -21.32 -131.24
C ARG A 299 65.28 -21.58 -132.63
N ASP A 300 63.94 -21.58 -132.77
CA ASP A 300 63.27 -21.78 -134.06
C ASP A 300 63.54 -20.62 -135.05
N GLN A 301 63.76 -19.40 -134.54
CA GLN A 301 64.17 -18.23 -135.34
C GLN A 301 65.67 -18.24 -135.68
N ALA A 302 66.53 -18.80 -134.81
CA ALA A 302 67.98 -18.86 -135.00
C ALA A 302 68.41 -20.08 -135.84
N GLY A 303 67.91 -20.19 -137.08
CA GLY A 303 68.17 -21.31 -137.99
C GLY A 303 69.65 -21.47 -138.39
N LEU A 304 70.41 -22.24 -137.62
CA LEU A 304 71.83 -22.54 -137.86
C LEU A 304 72.18 -24.00 -137.53
N GLN A 305 72.80 -24.70 -138.49
CA GLN A 305 73.74 -25.77 -138.16
C GLN A 305 75.11 -25.14 -137.83
N PRO A 306 75.87 -25.69 -136.88
CA PRO A 306 77.21 -25.18 -136.56
C PRO A 306 78.22 -25.58 -137.65
N GLY A 307 78.82 -24.59 -138.31
CA GLY A 307 79.94 -24.75 -139.25
C GLY A 307 81.11 -23.83 -138.84
N PRO A 308 82.37 -24.32 -138.79
CA PRO A 308 83.46 -23.60 -138.12
C PRO A 308 84.23 -22.59 -139.00
N ASP A 309 84.98 -21.75 -138.30
CA ASP A 309 86.17 -20.99 -138.73
C ASP A 309 86.05 -20.00 -139.90
N ALA A 310 85.84 -18.73 -139.54
CA ALA A 310 86.13 -17.59 -140.40
C ALA A 310 87.64 -17.42 -140.63
N ARG A 311 88.08 -17.18 -141.88
CA ARG A 311 89.38 -16.57 -142.19
C ARG A 311 89.30 -15.57 -143.34
N THR A 312 90.01 -14.45 -143.16
CA THR A 312 90.26 -13.37 -144.15
C THR A 312 89.03 -12.68 -144.72
N GLU A 313 88.56 -11.67 -143.98
CA GLU A 313 87.63 -10.65 -144.44
C GLU A 313 88.17 -9.91 -145.67
N ALA A 314 87.30 -9.67 -146.65
CA ALA A 314 87.59 -8.77 -147.78
C ALA A 314 86.69 -7.53 -147.65
N ASP A 315 87.12 -6.55 -146.85
CA ASP A 315 86.46 -5.24 -146.68
C ASP A 315 85.97 -4.72 -148.05
N PRO A 316 84.66 -4.45 -148.24
CA PRO A 316 84.12 -4.02 -149.53
C PRO A 316 84.81 -2.75 -150.08
N ARG A 317 85.38 -1.90 -149.22
CA ARG A 317 86.20 -0.73 -149.63
C ARG A 317 87.39 -1.12 -150.52
N ARG A 318 87.91 -2.35 -150.40
CA ARG A 318 89.02 -2.91 -151.22
C ARG A 318 88.61 -3.23 -152.67
N TYR A 319 87.32 -3.26 -152.97
CA TYR A 319 86.81 -3.35 -154.36
C TYR A 319 86.57 -1.96 -154.94
N LEU A 320 86.17 -0.98 -154.11
CA LEU A 320 85.98 0.42 -154.52
C LEU A 320 87.28 1.02 -155.09
N ARG A 321 88.41 0.93 -154.36
CA ARG A 321 89.71 1.46 -154.85
C ARG A 321 90.15 0.89 -156.20
N ARG A 322 89.90 -0.40 -156.45
CA ARG A 322 90.26 -1.05 -157.72
C ARG A 322 89.41 -0.61 -158.91
N LEU A 323 88.23 -0.02 -158.66
CA LEU A 323 87.44 0.66 -159.68
C LEU A 323 88.03 2.05 -159.98
N GLU A 324 88.44 2.79 -158.95
CA GLU A 324 89.06 4.12 -159.06
C GLU A 324 90.37 4.05 -159.87
N ASP A 325 91.32 3.18 -159.48
CA ASP A 325 92.61 2.96 -160.16
C ASP A 325 92.46 2.72 -161.69
N ARG A 326 91.39 2.02 -162.08
CA ARG A 326 91.10 1.64 -163.47
C ARG A 326 90.54 2.77 -164.32
N VAL A 327 89.79 3.70 -163.73
CA VAL A 327 89.26 4.88 -164.44
C VAL A 327 90.39 5.85 -164.79
N ASP A 328 91.31 6.05 -163.86
CA ASP A 328 92.52 6.86 -164.02
C ASP A 328 93.42 6.37 -165.19
N GLN A 329 93.57 5.05 -165.30
CA GLN A 329 94.37 4.42 -166.34
C GLN A 329 93.73 4.57 -167.74
N LEU A 330 92.40 4.64 -167.80
CA LEU A 330 91.61 4.94 -168.99
C LEU A 330 91.81 6.38 -169.48
N GLN A 331 91.77 7.35 -168.56
CA GLN A 331 91.96 8.77 -168.90
C GLN A 331 93.37 9.04 -169.47
N LYS A 332 94.40 8.45 -168.85
CA LYS A 332 95.80 8.56 -169.29
C LYS A 332 96.02 8.00 -170.70
N SER A 333 95.34 6.91 -171.06
CA SER A 333 95.46 6.29 -172.40
C SER A 333 94.69 7.04 -173.49
N VAL A 334 93.57 7.70 -173.17
CA VAL A 334 92.89 8.62 -174.11
C VAL A 334 93.71 9.89 -174.35
N ALA A 335 94.33 10.45 -173.32
CA ALA A 335 95.15 11.66 -173.44
C ALA A 335 96.43 11.47 -174.28
N ALA A 336 97.00 10.25 -174.32
CA ALA A 336 98.17 9.95 -175.16
C ALA A 336 97.85 10.00 -176.67
N LEU A 337 96.62 9.65 -177.06
CA LEU A 337 96.19 9.60 -178.47
C LEU A 337 95.93 11.00 -179.07
N THR A 338 95.59 12.00 -178.25
CA THR A 338 95.28 13.36 -178.76
C THR A 338 96.52 14.23 -178.99
N ALA A 339 97.70 13.82 -178.52
CA ALA A 339 98.95 14.59 -178.66
C ALA A 339 99.70 14.32 -179.98
N ALA A 340 99.38 13.25 -180.71
CA ALA A 340 100.13 12.76 -181.87
C ALA A 340 99.49 13.14 -183.23
N ALA A 341 98.82 14.28 -183.30
CA ALA A 341 97.97 14.66 -184.44
C ALA A 341 98.73 15.50 -185.50
N GLU A 342 99.31 14.86 -186.51
CA GLU A 342 99.70 15.54 -187.75
C GLU A 342 98.47 15.85 -188.64
N PRO A 343 98.42 16.99 -189.38
CA PRO A 343 97.26 17.35 -190.19
C PRO A 343 97.16 16.50 -191.48
N GLY A 344 96.46 15.37 -191.42
CA GLY A 344 96.19 14.58 -192.65
C GLY A 344 95.60 13.18 -192.51
N ARG A 345 95.44 12.61 -191.31
CA ARG A 345 94.90 11.24 -191.11
C ARG A 345 93.78 11.19 -190.05
N CYS A 346 92.80 10.32 -190.28
CA CYS A 346 91.78 9.95 -189.28
C CYS A 346 92.30 8.78 -188.43
N GLN A 347 92.52 9.03 -187.14
CA GLN A 347 92.94 8.02 -186.13
C GLN A 347 91.73 7.27 -185.53
N CYS A 348 90.66 7.13 -186.32
CA CYS A 348 89.34 6.71 -185.85
C CYS A 348 89.25 5.24 -185.40
N VAL A 349 90.30 4.45 -185.62
CA VAL A 349 90.41 3.03 -185.26
C VAL A 349 91.05 2.84 -183.88
N GLU A 350 92.11 3.61 -183.57
CA GLU A 350 93.00 3.40 -182.42
C GLU A 350 92.29 3.68 -181.08
N LEU A 351 91.43 4.70 -181.06
CA LEU A 351 90.53 5.02 -179.93
C LEU A 351 89.56 3.89 -179.59
N ARG A 352 89.07 3.14 -180.60
CA ARG A 352 88.11 2.03 -180.37
C ARG A 352 88.79 0.82 -179.72
N SER A 353 90.02 0.52 -180.09
CA SER A 353 90.83 -0.54 -179.44
C SER A 353 91.13 -0.28 -177.96
N ALA A 354 91.25 0.98 -177.54
CA ALA A 354 91.55 1.34 -176.15
C ALA A 354 90.32 1.27 -175.22
N LEU A 355 89.17 1.79 -175.65
CA LEU A 355 87.99 1.95 -174.80
C LEU A 355 87.25 0.64 -174.48
N GLN A 356 87.19 -0.28 -175.44
CA GLN A 356 86.33 -1.46 -175.35
C GLN A 356 86.70 -2.48 -174.24
N PRO A 357 87.97 -2.85 -173.99
CA PRO A 357 88.30 -3.81 -172.92
C PRO A 357 88.13 -3.22 -171.50
N ALA A 358 88.32 -1.91 -171.32
CA ALA A 358 88.31 -1.29 -169.99
C ALA A 358 86.89 -1.17 -169.40
N LEU A 359 85.89 -0.84 -170.21
CA LEU A 359 84.48 -0.80 -169.78
C LEU A 359 83.96 -2.17 -169.30
N ALA A 360 84.40 -3.26 -169.94
CA ALA A 360 84.05 -4.62 -169.53
C ALA A 360 84.63 -4.97 -168.14
N ALA A 361 85.84 -4.50 -167.84
CA ALA A 361 86.51 -4.74 -166.58
C ALA A 361 85.83 -4.03 -165.39
N ILE A 362 85.46 -2.75 -165.56
CA ILE A 362 84.75 -1.94 -164.55
C ILE A 362 83.43 -2.61 -164.13
N ARG A 363 82.65 -3.09 -165.10
CA ARG A 363 81.38 -3.78 -164.82
C ARG A 363 81.55 -5.05 -163.96
N GLY A 364 82.67 -5.77 -164.12
CA GLY A 364 82.94 -7.03 -163.41
C GLY A 364 83.36 -6.88 -161.94
N ASP A 365 83.81 -5.69 -161.53
CA ASP A 365 84.16 -5.42 -160.13
C ASP A 365 82.97 -4.85 -159.34
N LEU A 366 82.10 -4.07 -159.99
CA LEU A 366 80.90 -3.49 -159.39
C LEU A 366 79.92 -4.57 -158.88
N TYR A 367 79.66 -5.62 -159.69
CA TYR A 367 78.86 -6.78 -159.26
C TYR A 367 79.42 -7.50 -158.02
N ARG A 368 80.74 -7.51 -157.83
CA ARG A 368 81.38 -8.18 -156.68
C ARG A 368 81.25 -7.38 -155.38
N LEU A 369 81.17 -6.06 -155.46
CA LEU A 369 80.93 -5.20 -154.30
C LEU A 369 79.50 -5.33 -153.76
N CYS A 370 78.48 -5.46 -154.63
CA CYS A 370 77.09 -5.64 -154.20
C CYS A 370 76.90 -6.93 -153.39
N ASN A 371 77.38 -8.07 -153.89
CA ASN A 371 77.22 -9.36 -153.20
C ASN A 371 77.92 -9.37 -151.82
N GLY A 372 79.10 -8.75 -151.72
CA GLY A 372 79.87 -8.70 -150.47
C GLY A 372 79.23 -7.90 -149.34
N LEU A 373 78.26 -7.03 -149.63
CA LEU A 373 77.52 -6.26 -148.62
C LEU A 373 76.38 -7.10 -148.00
N SER A 374 75.56 -7.76 -148.83
CA SER A 374 74.48 -8.64 -148.36
C SER A 374 74.99 -9.78 -147.48
N ASP A 375 76.14 -10.35 -147.85
CA ASP A 375 76.86 -11.40 -147.12
C ASP A 375 77.37 -10.97 -145.73
N TRP A 376 77.49 -9.66 -145.46
CA TRP A 376 77.94 -9.12 -144.18
C TRP A 376 76.76 -8.87 -143.23
N GLU A 377 75.69 -8.27 -143.75
CA GLU A 377 74.52 -7.86 -142.96
C GLU A 377 73.81 -9.06 -142.29
N LEU A 378 73.64 -10.17 -143.04
CA LEU A 378 73.07 -11.42 -142.53
C LEU A 378 73.87 -12.01 -141.34
N ARG A 379 75.21 -11.84 -141.36
CA ARG A 379 76.12 -12.31 -140.29
C ARG A 379 76.23 -11.35 -139.10
N SER A 380 75.54 -10.22 -139.11
CA SER A 380 75.32 -9.43 -137.90
C SER A 380 74.13 -9.97 -137.10
N GLN A 381 72.97 -10.13 -137.74
CA GLN A 381 71.72 -10.55 -137.08
C GLN A 381 71.84 -11.91 -136.38
N GLN A 382 72.65 -12.84 -136.91
CA GLN A 382 72.89 -14.15 -136.29
C GLN A 382 73.66 -14.11 -134.95
N ARG A 383 74.33 -12.99 -134.61
CA ARG A 383 75.08 -12.86 -133.34
C ARG A 383 74.22 -12.35 -132.20
N ASP A 384 73.30 -11.44 -132.49
CA ASP A 384 72.47 -10.79 -131.47
C ASP A 384 71.48 -11.81 -130.85
N THR A 385 70.83 -12.64 -131.67
CA THR A 385 69.91 -13.70 -131.24
C THR A 385 70.57 -14.77 -130.36
N HIS A 386 71.85 -15.08 -130.61
CA HIS A 386 72.61 -16.02 -129.77
C HIS A 386 72.86 -15.45 -128.35
N SER A 387 72.95 -14.12 -128.21
CA SER A 387 73.18 -13.48 -126.92
C SER A 387 71.96 -13.51 -126.00
N GLU A 388 70.74 -13.37 -126.54
CA GLU A 388 69.49 -13.45 -125.76
C GLU A 388 69.25 -14.86 -125.19
N LEU A 389 69.49 -15.89 -126.01
CA LEU A 389 69.39 -17.30 -125.59
C LEU A 389 70.29 -17.62 -124.38
N GLY A 390 71.48 -17.01 -124.31
CA GLY A 390 72.43 -17.13 -123.20
C GLY A 390 72.06 -16.33 -121.93
N GLN A 391 70.99 -15.53 -121.96
CA GLN A 391 70.43 -14.88 -120.76
C GLN A 391 69.25 -15.68 -120.19
N ILE A 392 68.31 -16.09 -121.05
CA ILE A 392 67.10 -16.84 -120.64
C ILE A 392 67.48 -18.15 -119.94
N GLN A 393 68.48 -18.88 -120.46
CA GLN A 393 68.94 -20.15 -119.88
C GLN A 393 69.55 -20.03 -118.48
N ARG A 394 69.99 -18.84 -118.05
CA ARG A 394 70.43 -18.60 -116.66
C ARG A 394 69.25 -18.38 -115.71
N CYS A 395 68.29 -17.57 -116.13
CA CYS A 395 67.06 -17.33 -115.35
C CYS A 395 66.25 -18.63 -115.16
N GLU A 396 66.22 -19.50 -116.17
CA GLU A 396 65.64 -20.85 -116.13
C GLU A 396 66.28 -21.72 -115.02
N GLY A 397 67.60 -21.62 -114.82
CA GLY A 397 68.33 -22.33 -113.76
C GLY A 397 68.08 -21.78 -112.36
N GLU A 398 68.06 -20.46 -112.20
CA GLU A 398 67.79 -19.78 -110.93
C GLU A 398 66.37 -20.08 -110.41
N LEU A 399 65.36 -20.02 -111.29
CA LEU A 399 63.97 -20.36 -110.97
C LEU A 399 63.81 -21.83 -110.54
N ARG A 400 64.48 -22.78 -111.21
CA ARG A 400 64.46 -24.20 -110.81
C ARG A 400 65.10 -24.43 -109.44
N SER A 401 66.15 -23.67 -109.08
CA SER A 401 66.77 -23.75 -107.76
C SER A 401 65.82 -23.23 -106.65
N ALA A 402 65.16 -22.09 -106.88
CA ALA A 402 64.19 -21.53 -105.93
C ALA A 402 62.97 -22.44 -105.71
N LEU A 403 62.44 -23.04 -106.80
CA LEU A 403 61.36 -24.02 -106.73
C LEU A 403 61.71 -25.26 -105.88
N ALA A 404 62.97 -25.74 -105.95
CA ALA A 404 63.43 -26.84 -105.11
C ALA A 404 63.48 -26.44 -103.61
N GLY A 405 63.91 -25.21 -103.30
CA GLY A 405 63.93 -24.69 -101.93
C GLY A 405 62.53 -24.60 -101.30
N LEU A 406 61.56 -24.02 -102.01
CA LEU A 406 60.15 -23.97 -101.57
C LEU A 406 59.54 -25.37 -101.43
N SER A 407 59.88 -26.29 -102.34
CA SER A 407 59.41 -27.68 -102.28
C SER A 407 59.94 -28.43 -101.05
N LEU A 408 61.15 -28.11 -100.58
CA LEU A 408 61.71 -28.68 -99.35
C LEU A 408 61.01 -28.10 -98.10
N GLN A 409 60.77 -26.78 -98.05
CA GLN A 409 60.04 -26.14 -96.95
C GLN A 409 58.60 -26.69 -96.80
N ARG A 410 57.93 -26.95 -97.93
CA ARG A 410 56.65 -27.65 -97.98
C ARG A 410 56.73 -29.04 -97.34
N GLN A 411 57.76 -29.82 -97.67
CA GLN A 411 57.94 -31.18 -97.13
C GLN A 411 58.16 -31.18 -95.61
N THR A 412 58.91 -30.21 -95.07
CA THR A 412 59.06 -30.07 -93.60
C THR A 412 57.75 -29.74 -92.89
N LEU A 413 56.94 -28.80 -93.41
CA LEU A 413 55.64 -28.48 -92.83
C LEU A 413 54.64 -29.65 -92.89
N LEU A 414 54.68 -30.44 -93.97
CA LEU A 414 53.91 -31.68 -94.05
C LEU A 414 54.40 -32.75 -93.08
N ALA A 415 55.71 -32.86 -92.85
CA ALA A 415 56.28 -33.79 -91.88
C ALA A 415 55.92 -33.41 -90.44
N GLU A 416 55.92 -32.12 -90.08
CA GLU A 416 55.44 -31.64 -88.78
C GLU A 416 53.96 -31.96 -88.55
N LEU A 417 53.10 -31.67 -89.54
CA LEU A 417 51.67 -31.99 -89.47
C LEU A 417 51.43 -33.51 -89.39
N ALA A 418 52.18 -34.32 -90.15
CA ALA A 418 52.07 -35.77 -90.14
C ALA A 418 52.64 -36.43 -88.87
N ALA A 419 53.58 -35.79 -88.17
CA ALA A 419 54.10 -36.27 -86.89
C ALA A 419 53.09 -36.11 -85.73
N GLU A 420 52.08 -35.23 -85.90
CA GLU A 420 51.03 -34.96 -84.92
C GLU A 420 49.67 -35.58 -85.30
N THR A 421 49.54 -36.19 -86.49
CA THR A 421 48.38 -37.01 -86.88
C THR A 421 48.81 -38.44 -87.20
N ASP A 422 48.45 -39.38 -86.32
CA ASP A 422 48.51 -40.82 -86.61
C ASP A 422 47.87 -41.11 -87.98
N GLY A 423 48.60 -41.83 -88.81
CA GLY A 423 48.56 -41.58 -90.26
C GLY A 423 47.31 -42.09 -90.97
N ASP A 424 46.65 -41.20 -91.73
CA ASP A 424 46.32 -41.50 -93.13
C ASP A 424 46.12 -40.22 -93.99
N ARG A 425 46.36 -40.35 -95.30
CA ARG A 425 45.90 -39.46 -96.40
C ARG A 425 46.12 -37.93 -96.27
N LEU A 426 47.30 -37.47 -96.68
CA LEU A 426 47.45 -36.14 -97.28
C LEU A 426 47.07 -36.19 -98.77
N ALA A 427 46.00 -35.49 -99.16
CA ALA A 427 45.49 -35.48 -100.53
C ALA A 427 46.38 -34.67 -101.49
N LEU A 428 46.36 -35.05 -102.79
CA LEU A 428 47.01 -34.32 -103.87
C LEU A 428 46.15 -33.13 -104.35
N HIS A 429 46.80 -32.13 -104.95
CA HIS A 429 46.17 -30.90 -105.45
C HIS A 429 45.13 -31.20 -106.56
N PRO A 430 43.96 -30.55 -106.58
CA PRO A 430 42.84 -30.94 -107.46
C PRO A 430 43.13 -30.86 -108.96
N ASP A 431 44.06 -30.02 -109.42
CA ASP A 431 44.36 -29.83 -110.85
C ASP A 431 44.99 -31.05 -111.54
N HIS A 432 45.44 -32.05 -110.79
CA HIS A 432 46.00 -33.28 -111.36
C HIS A 432 44.96 -34.16 -112.09
N VAL A 433 43.66 -33.90 -111.88
CA VAL A 433 42.54 -34.64 -112.48
C VAL A 433 42.44 -34.42 -114.00
N ALA A 434 42.97 -33.31 -114.54
CA ALA A 434 42.86 -32.98 -115.96
C ALA A 434 43.83 -33.76 -116.88
N LEU A 435 44.76 -34.55 -116.33
CA LEU A 435 45.91 -35.08 -117.08
C LEU A 435 46.14 -36.61 -116.99
N CYS A 436 45.25 -37.38 -116.36
CA CYS A 436 45.29 -38.86 -116.46
C CYS A 436 43.92 -39.44 -116.82
N THR A 437 43.85 -40.15 -117.95
CA THR A 437 42.69 -40.95 -118.37
C THR A 437 42.79 -42.40 -117.88
N CYS A 438 43.26 -42.58 -116.64
CA CYS A 438 43.51 -43.87 -116.01
C CYS A 438 42.37 -44.22 -115.02
N GLN A 439 41.88 -45.46 -115.05
CA GLN A 439 40.68 -45.87 -114.30
C GLN A 439 40.92 -46.29 -112.83
N GLU A 440 42.13 -46.11 -112.30
CA GLU A 440 42.54 -46.62 -110.97
C GLU A 440 42.84 -45.53 -109.94
N HIS A 441 41.99 -44.49 -109.88
CA HIS A 441 41.96 -43.57 -108.72
C HIS A 441 40.69 -43.79 -107.89
N PRO A 442 40.80 -44.02 -106.57
CA PRO A 442 39.63 -44.22 -105.72
C PRO A 442 38.78 -42.95 -105.62
N HIS A 443 37.46 -43.10 -105.68
CA HIS A 443 36.52 -41.99 -105.60
C HIS A 443 36.61 -41.24 -104.27
N SER A 444 36.25 -39.95 -104.32
CA SER A 444 36.00 -39.13 -103.14
C SER A 444 35.00 -39.82 -102.20
N LEU A 445 35.25 -39.73 -100.89
CA LEU A 445 34.30 -40.12 -99.85
C LEU A 445 34.10 -38.94 -98.90
N ASP A 446 32.86 -38.79 -98.45
CA ASP A 446 32.35 -37.59 -97.78
C ASP A 446 32.91 -37.37 -96.38
N ALA A 447 32.70 -36.14 -95.87
CA ALA A 447 33.07 -35.76 -94.52
C ALA A 447 32.29 -36.56 -93.46
N ALA A 448 33.00 -37.37 -92.68
CA ALA A 448 32.52 -37.90 -91.42
C ALA A 448 33.01 -37.00 -90.26
N PRO A 449 32.14 -36.50 -89.37
CA PRO A 449 32.59 -35.85 -88.15
C PRO A 449 33.28 -36.89 -87.24
N ARG A 450 34.45 -36.55 -86.69
CA ARG A 450 35.20 -37.45 -85.79
C ARG A 450 34.40 -37.71 -84.50
N PRO A 451 34.05 -38.96 -84.16
CA PRO A 451 33.58 -39.31 -82.83
C PRO A 451 34.77 -39.78 -81.99
N ASN A 452 35.15 -39.01 -80.96
CA ASN A 452 35.78 -39.52 -79.72
C ASN A 452 36.05 -38.37 -78.72
N ASP A 453 34.99 -37.88 -78.06
CA ASP A 453 35.13 -37.35 -76.69
C ASP A 453 35.27 -38.53 -75.70
N ALA A 454 36.28 -39.36 -75.95
CA ALA A 454 36.68 -40.48 -75.12
C ALA A 454 37.97 -40.08 -74.41
N PRO A 455 37.90 -39.45 -73.21
CA PRO A 455 39.11 -39.19 -72.44
C PRO A 455 39.77 -40.53 -72.13
N LEU A 456 41.05 -40.66 -72.50
CA LEU A 456 41.89 -41.76 -72.07
C LEU A 456 41.78 -41.88 -70.55
N PRO A 457 41.43 -43.07 -70.00
CA PRO A 457 41.20 -43.21 -68.57
C PRO A 457 42.52 -43.14 -67.80
N ASP A 458 42.88 -41.92 -67.41
CA ASP A 458 43.91 -41.64 -66.41
C ASP A 458 43.56 -42.45 -65.14
N GLU A 459 44.47 -43.32 -64.70
CA GLU A 459 44.28 -44.13 -63.49
C GLU A 459 43.99 -43.26 -62.27
N THR A 460 44.52 -42.02 -62.24
CA THR A 460 44.22 -41.07 -61.17
C THR A 460 42.76 -40.62 -61.20
N LEU A 461 42.13 -40.44 -62.37
CA LEU A 461 40.70 -40.12 -62.48
C LEU A 461 39.81 -41.28 -61.99
N LEU A 462 40.18 -42.53 -62.28
CA LEU A 462 39.44 -43.70 -61.80
C LEU A 462 39.54 -43.86 -60.28
N ALA A 463 40.73 -43.71 -59.71
CA ALA A 463 40.92 -43.69 -58.25
C ALA A 463 40.14 -42.54 -57.58
N TRP A 464 40.08 -41.39 -58.26
CA TRP A 464 39.30 -40.22 -57.85
C TRP A 464 37.79 -40.48 -57.79
N GLU A 465 37.22 -41.12 -58.81
CA GLU A 465 35.79 -41.46 -58.80
C GLU A 465 35.45 -42.55 -57.78
N ALA A 466 36.35 -43.51 -57.54
CA ALA A 466 36.16 -44.49 -56.48
C ALA A 466 36.08 -43.84 -55.08
N GLU A 467 36.95 -42.88 -54.80
CA GLU A 467 36.96 -42.16 -53.52
C GLU A 467 35.75 -41.22 -53.37
N LEU A 468 35.36 -40.51 -54.43
CA LEU A 468 34.16 -39.68 -54.42
C LEU A 468 32.89 -40.52 -54.17
N ARG A 469 32.79 -41.72 -54.74
CA ARG A 469 31.68 -42.66 -54.50
C ARG A 469 31.64 -43.16 -53.05
N ARG A 470 32.80 -43.39 -52.40
CA ARG A 470 32.87 -43.73 -50.97
C ARG A 470 32.36 -42.60 -50.08
N LEU A 471 32.79 -41.36 -50.34
CA LEU A 471 32.35 -40.19 -49.57
C LEU A 471 30.85 -39.96 -49.73
N LEU A 472 30.31 -40.05 -50.95
CA LEU A 472 28.86 -39.96 -51.20
C LEU A 472 28.07 -41.06 -50.49
N ALA A 473 28.59 -42.29 -50.43
CA ALA A 473 27.96 -43.39 -49.70
C ALA A 473 27.96 -43.15 -48.17
N ARG A 474 29.06 -42.62 -47.59
CA ARG A 474 29.09 -42.22 -46.17
C ARG A 474 28.18 -41.03 -45.89
N GLN A 475 28.05 -40.09 -46.83
CA GLN A 475 27.12 -38.95 -46.72
C GLN A 475 25.66 -39.44 -46.63
N SER A 476 25.24 -40.34 -47.53
CA SER A 476 23.90 -40.94 -47.49
C SER A 476 23.65 -41.66 -46.16
N HIS A 477 24.57 -42.54 -45.74
CA HIS A 477 24.41 -43.31 -44.50
C HIS A 477 24.30 -42.38 -43.26
N LEU A 478 25.10 -41.30 -43.19
CA LEU A 478 25.00 -40.32 -42.11
C LEU A 478 23.65 -39.57 -42.14
N GLN A 479 23.07 -39.33 -43.33
CA GLN A 479 21.74 -38.73 -43.46
C GLN A 479 20.64 -39.71 -43.00
N ASP A 480 20.72 -40.99 -43.40
CA ASP A 480 19.81 -42.05 -42.96
C ASP A 480 19.84 -42.24 -41.42
N ASP A 481 21.03 -42.18 -40.82
CA ASP A 481 21.25 -42.25 -39.37
C ASP A 481 20.63 -41.03 -38.65
N LEU A 482 20.88 -39.81 -39.15
CA LEU A 482 20.34 -38.56 -38.60
C LEU A 482 18.81 -38.47 -38.71
N GLU A 483 18.23 -38.92 -39.84
CA GLU A 483 16.78 -39.03 -40.01
C GLU A 483 16.15 -40.09 -39.09
N THR A 484 16.93 -41.07 -38.61
CA THR A 484 16.49 -42.06 -37.61
C THR A 484 16.55 -41.48 -36.21
N MET A 485 17.66 -40.84 -35.83
CA MET A 485 17.84 -40.15 -34.55
C MET A 485 16.79 -39.04 -34.34
N ASP A 486 16.48 -38.24 -35.36
CA ASP A 486 15.47 -37.18 -35.24
C ASP A 486 14.04 -37.73 -35.02
N ARG A 487 13.71 -38.89 -35.60
CA ARG A 487 12.43 -39.57 -35.34
C ARG A 487 12.33 -40.07 -33.89
N GLU A 488 13.40 -40.65 -33.36
CA GLU A 488 13.47 -41.10 -31.96
C GLU A 488 13.39 -39.92 -30.98
N LEU A 489 14.10 -38.82 -31.27
CA LEU A 489 14.01 -37.57 -30.52
C LEU A 489 12.59 -36.98 -30.54
N HIS A 490 11.91 -36.97 -31.70
CA HIS A 490 10.52 -36.53 -31.78
C HIS A 490 9.59 -37.41 -30.93
N GLU A 491 9.74 -38.74 -30.96
CA GLU A 491 8.92 -39.63 -30.15
C GLU A 491 9.14 -39.40 -28.65
N LEU A 492 10.39 -39.31 -28.18
CA LEU A 492 10.67 -39.03 -26.77
C LEU A 492 10.17 -37.66 -26.31
N ARG A 493 10.31 -36.63 -27.16
CA ARG A 493 9.78 -35.27 -26.89
C ARG A 493 8.26 -35.28 -26.76
N ASP A 494 7.55 -36.12 -27.53
CA ASP A 494 6.09 -36.27 -27.42
C ASP A 494 5.65 -37.19 -26.27
N GLN A 495 6.37 -38.27 -25.96
CA GLN A 495 6.15 -39.05 -24.73
C GLN A 495 6.31 -38.16 -23.48
N ARG A 496 7.33 -37.30 -23.46
CA ARG A 496 7.56 -36.29 -22.42
C ARG A 496 6.41 -35.27 -22.34
N ARG A 497 5.93 -34.79 -23.49
CA ARG A 497 4.75 -33.91 -23.60
C ARG A 497 3.50 -34.57 -23.02
N GLN A 498 3.28 -35.86 -23.31
CA GLN A 498 2.15 -36.62 -22.79
C GLN A 498 2.23 -36.79 -21.26
N VAL A 499 3.37 -37.20 -20.71
CA VAL A 499 3.55 -37.33 -19.24
C VAL A 499 3.35 -35.99 -18.53
N ALA A 500 3.75 -34.87 -19.15
CA ALA A 500 3.49 -33.52 -18.64
C ALA A 500 2.00 -33.11 -18.70
N LEU A 501 1.20 -33.67 -19.62
CA LEU A 501 -0.25 -33.44 -19.74
C LEU A 501 -1.07 -34.38 -18.84
N GLU A 502 -0.59 -35.59 -18.58
CA GLU A 502 -1.17 -36.53 -17.60
C GLU A 502 -1.02 -36.00 -16.15
N CYS A 503 -0.11 -35.06 -15.93
CA CYS A 503 0.02 -34.32 -14.68
C CYS A 503 -0.95 -33.13 -14.62
N ASP A 504 -2.19 -33.35 -14.16
CA ASP A 504 -3.09 -32.28 -13.72
C ASP A 504 -2.92 -32.01 -12.20
N PRO A 505 -2.11 -31.01 -11.78
CA PRO A 505 -1.96 -30.66 -10.38
C PRO A 505 -3.17 -29.91 -9.81
N GLU A 506 -4.05 -29.35 -10.65
CA GLU A 506 -5.22 -28.58 -10.22
C GLU A 506 -6.34 -29.52 -9.74
N PHE A 507 -6.58 -30.62 -10.44
CA PHE A 507 -7.55 -31.65 -10.00
C PHE A 507 -7.15 -32.28 -8.66
N GLU A 508 -5.88 -32.68 -8.49
CA GLU A 508 -5.38 -33.21 -7.22
C GLU A 508 -5.50 -32.18 -6.08
N ALA A 509 -5.11 -30.93 -6.35
CA ALA A 509 -5.25 -29.84 -5.38
C ALA A 509 -6.72 -29.54 -5.06
N HIS A 510 -7.64 -29.66 -6.01
CA HIS A 510 -9.06 -29.43 -5.81
C HIS A 510 -9.70 -30.51 -4.92
N GLN A 511 -9.38 -31.80 -5.14
CA GLN A 511 -9.83 -32.88 -4.26
C GLN A 511 -9.30 -32.70 -2.83
N LEU A 512 -8.00 -32.43 -2.68
CA LEU A 512 -7.37 -32.22 -1.38
C LEU A 512 -7.96 -30.99 -0.66
N LYS A 513 -8.24 -29.91 -1.39
CA LYS A 513 -8.89 -28.70 -0.87
C LYS A 513 -10.32 -28.98 -0.41
N ALA A 514 -11.14 -29.68 -1.20
CA ALA A 514 -12.50 -30.02 -0.83
C ALA A 514 -12.55 -30.85 0.46
N LYS A 515 -11.68 -31.86 0.58
CA LYS A 515 -11.57 -32.71 1.78
C LYS A 515 -11.07 -31.94 3.02
N ARG A 516 -10.16 -30.97 2.84
CA ARG A 516 -9.73 -30.07 3.92
C ARG A 516 -10.84 -29.10 4.34
N GLN A 517 -11.70 -28.68 3.41
CA GLN A 517 -12.84 -27.82 3.73
C GLN A 517 -13.94 -28.60 4.50
N GLU A 518 -14.28 -29.83 4.10
CA GLU A 518 -15.14 -30.72 4.91
C GLU A 518 -14.63 -30.85 6.36
N LEU A 519 -13.31 -30.96 6.53
CA LEU A 519 -12.66 -31.08 7.83
C LEU A 519 -12.75 -29.77 8.64
N GLU A 520 -12.49 -28.62 8.01
CA GLU A 520 -12.55 -27.30 8.66
C GLU A 520 -13.97 -26.96 9.13
N ASP A 521 -15.00 -27.26 8.33
CA ASP A 521 -16.42 -27.09 8.69
C ASP A 521 -16.81 -27.95 9.92
N ILE A 522 -16.28 -29.18 10.00
CA ILE A 522 -16.46 -30.06 11.17
C ILE A 522 -15.68 -29.53 12.39
N GLU A 523 -14.49 -28.96 12.21
CA GLU A 523 -13.76 -28.33 13.32
C GLU A 523 -14.43 -27.04 13.82
N VAL A 524 -15.09 -26.27 12.95
CA VAL A 524 -15.96 -25.15 13.38
C VAL A 524 -17.14 -25.67 14.19
N SER A 525 -17.80 -26.74 13.71
CA SER A 525 -18.93 -27.38 14.41
C SER A 525 -18.52 -27.91 15.79
N LEU A 526 -17.39 -28.61 15.90
CA LEU A 526 -16.87 -29.13 17.18
C LEU A 526 -16.54 -27.99 18.16
N ARG A 527 -15.93 -26.89 17.68
CA ARG A 527 -15.67 -25.68 18.49
C ARG A 527 -16.97 -25.03 19.00
N GLN A 528 -18.04 -25.04 18.20
CA GLN A 528 -19.37 -24.58 18.63
C GLN A 528 -19.96 -25.50 19.72
N PHE A 529 -19.84 -26.82 19.60
CA PHE A 529 -20.28 -27.76 20.65
C PHE A 529 -19.50 -27.58 21.97
N GLU A 530 -18.18 -27.44 21.90
CA GLU A 530 -17.33 -27.18 23.08
C GLU A 530 -17.74 -25.86 23.75
N ARG A 531 -17.91 -24.79 22.96
CA ARG A 531 -18.34 -23.48 23.47
C ARG A 531 -19.74 -23.50 24.07
N ARG A 532 -20.68 -24.24 23.47
CA ARG A 532 -22.02 -24.47 24.01
C ARG A 532 -21.95 -25.13 25.39
N ARG A 533 -21.07 -26.14 25.55
CA ARG A 533 -20.84 -26.85 26.82
C ARG A 533 -20.21 -25.94 27.89
N GLU A 534 -19.24 -25.10 27.51
CA GLU A 534 -18.67 -24.09 28.42
C GLU A 534 -19.74 -23.13 28.93
N LEU A 535 -20.55 -22.57 28.03
CA LEU A 535 -21.59 -21.59 28.39
C LEU A 535 -22.67 -22.22 29.29
N MET A 536 -23.11 -23.44 28.99
CA MET A 536 -24.02 -24.19 29.87
C MET A 536 -23.43 -24.38 31.28
N SER A 537 -22.15 -24.75 31.41
CA SER A 537 -21.51 -24.90 32.73
C SER A 537 -21.28 -23.57 33.46
N ALA A 538 -21.10 -22.47 32.73
CA ALA A 538 -21.02 -21.13 33.31
C ALA A 538 -22.39 -20.64 33.79
N ILE A 539 -23.46 -20.92 33.02
CA ILE A 539 -24.85 -20.58 33.35
C ILE A 539 -25.28 -21.29 34.64
N THR A 540 -25.11 -22.61 34.75
CA THR A 540 -25.55 -23.33 35.96
C THR A 540 -24.81 -22.87 37.22
N LYS A 541 -23.52 -22.55 37.13
CA LYS A 541 -22.74 -21.98 38.26
C LYS A 541 -23.24 -20.60 38.69
N LEU A 542 -23.56 -19.72 37.73
CA LEU A 542 -24.12 -18.39 38.03
C LEU A 542 -25.53 -18.49 38.61
N GLU A 543 -26.34 -19.46 38.16
CA GLU A 543 -27.66 -19.75 38.72
C GLU A 543 -27.59 -20.33 40.15
N GLU A 544 -26.52 -21.05 40.48
CA GLU A 544 -26.25 -21.56 41.82
C GLU A 544 -25.80 -20.44 42.78
N GLU A 545 -24.79 -19.64 42.40
CA GLU A 545 -24.30 -18.50 43.19
C GLU A 545 -25.41 -17.46 43.45
N LEU A 546 -26.25 -17.18 42.44
CA LEU A 546 -27.40 -16.28 42.58
C LEU A 546 -28.47 -16.86 43.53
N ARG A 547 -28.65 -18.19 43.56
CA ARG A 547 -29.61 -18.85 44.46
C ARG A 547 -29.16 -18.75 45.92
N GLU A 548 -27.87 -18.95 46.19
CA GLU A 548 -27.31 -18.79 47.54
C GLU A 548 -27.51 -17.36 48.07
N LEU A 549 -27.21 -16.35 47.24
CA LEU A 549 -27.34 -14.92 47.59
C LEU A 549 -28.77 -14.39 47.69
N THR A 550 -29.79 -15.16 47.29
CA THR A 550 -31.21 -14.75 47.33
C THR A 550 -32.06 -15.56 48.32
N SER A 551 -31.42 -16.33 49.19
CA SER A 551 -32.06 -17.07 50.29
C SER A 551 -32.78 -16.13 51.27
N PRO A 552 -33.98 -16.47 51.78
CA PRO A 552 -34.91 -15.47 52.32
C PRO A 552 -34.51 -14.86 53.67
N VAL A 553 -34.32 -13.54 53.65
CA VAL A 553 -34.57 -12.55 54.73
C VAL A 553 -34.18 -12.99 56.15
N ARG A 554 -32.91 -12.79 56.52
CA ARG A 554 -32.56 -12.60 57.92
C ARG A 554 -33.17 -11.28 58.41
N THR A 555 -34.11 -11.36 59.37
CA THR A 555 -34.58 -10.15 60.06
C THR A 555 -33.41 -9.57 60.88
N PRO A 556 -32.99 -8.30 60.69
CA PRO A 556 -31.85 -7.73 61.41
C PRO A 556 -32.02 -7.79 62.93
N ALA A 557 -30.92 -7.99 63.66
CA ALA A 557 -30.95 -8.21 65.11
C ALA A 557 -31.60 -7.05 65.89
N LEU A 558 -31.51 -5.83 65.40
CA LEU A 558 -32.18 -4.65 65.99
C LEU A 558 -33.71 -4.73 65.82
N LEU A 559 -34.20 -5.19 64.66
CA LEU A 559 -35.65 -5.38 64.46
C LEU A 559 -36.21 -6.55 65.29
N LEU A 560 -35.40 -7.58 65.56
CA LEU A 560 -35.76 -8.64 66.51
C LEU A 560 -35.90 -8.08 67.94
N GLU A 561 -34.92 -7.31 68.41
CA GLU A 561 -34.97 -6.64 69.71
C GLU A 561 -36.15 -5.64 69.82
N ALA A 562 -36.41 -4.86 68.77
CA ALA A 562 -37.57 -3.97 68.70
C ALA A 562 -38.91 -4.75 68.74
N SER A 563 -38.96 -5.96 68.14
CA SER A 563 -40.11 -6.86 68.21
C SER A 563 -40.30 -7.44 69.61
N ASP A 564 -39.21 -7.79 70.31
CA ASP A 564 -39.25 -8.28 71.69
C ASP A 564 -39.75 -7.20 72.66
N LEU A 565 -39.27 -5.96 72.52
CA LEU A 565 -39.76 -4.82 73.29
C LEU A 565 -41.22 -4.50 72.95
N LEU A 566 -41.62 -4.57 71.69
CA LEU A 566 -43.00 -4.32 71.26
C LEU A 566 -43.98 -5.35 71.83
N ARG A 567 -43.63 -6.64 71.79
CA ARG A 567 -44.42 -7.73 72.40
C ARG A 567 -44.65 -7.49 73.89
N ARG A 568 -43.65 -6.98 74.59
CA ARG A 568 -43.74 -6.66 76.03
C ARG A 568 -44.54 -5.39 76.33
N LEU A 569 -44.53 -4.39 75.45
CA LEU A 569 -45.37 -3.18 75.58
C LEU A 569 -46.86 -3.44 75.31
N THR A 570 -47.18 -4.46 74.50
CA THR A 570 -48.53 -4.73 73.97
C THR A 570 -49.14 -6.05 74.47
N ASP A 571 -48.58 -6.66 75.52
CA ASP A 571 -49.00 -7.95 76.08
C ASP A 571 -49.16 -9.09 75.02
N GLY A 572 -48.34 -9.01 73.97
CA GLY A 572 -48.31 -9.95 72.85
C GLY A 572 -49.27 -9.67 71.68
N ASP A 573 -50.02 -8.56 71.67
CA ASP A 573 -50.94 -8.22 70.58
C ASP A 573 -50.24 -7.77 69.28
N LEU A 574 -49.12 -7.04 69.40
CA LEU A 574 -48.23 -6.74 68.26
C LEU A 574 -46.96 -7.59 68.37
N GLN A 575 -46.70 -8.45 67.39
CA GLN A 575 -45.73 -9.54 67.53
C GLN A 575 -44.38 -9.33 66.85
N LYS A 576 -44.37 -8.68 65.69
CA LYS A 576 -43.15 -8.53 64.89
C LYS A 576 -43.12 -7.19 64.18
N LEU A 577 -42.00 -6.49 64.29
CA LEU A 577 -41.72 -5.25 63.57
C LEU A 577 -40.80 -5.56 62.38
N THR A 578 -41.19 -5.06 61.21
CA THR A 578 -40.44 -5.22 59.95
C THR A 578 -40.33 -3.87 59.25
N VAL A 579 -39.23 -3.66 58.53
CA VAL A 579 -39.03 -2.49 57.67
C VAL A 579 -38.98 -2.99 56.23
N ASN A 580 -39.78 -2.39 55.35
CA ASN A 580 -39.81 -2.72 53.93
C ASN A 580 -38.66 -2.01 53.18
N ALA A 581 -38.40 -2.40 51.92
CA ALA A 581 -37.33 -1.80 51.10
C ALA A 581 -37.52 -0.30 50.81
N ASP A 582 -38.76 0.20 50.85
CA ASP A 582 -39.12 1.62 50.77
C ASP A 582 -38.91 2.40 52.09
N ARG A 583 -38.44 1.70 53.14
CA ARG A 583 -38.21 2.15 54.53
C ARG A 583 -39.48 2.33 55.37
N SER A 584 -40.65 1.93 54.88
CA SER A 584 -41.90 1.95 55.67
C SER A 584 -41.90 0.88 56.77
N VAL A 585 -42.46 1.23 57.93
CA VAL A 585 -42.62 0.30 59.07
C VAL A 585 -43.94 -0.49 58.96
N CYS A 586 -43.82 -1.83 58.93
CA CYS A 586 -44.92 -2.79 58.98
C CYS A 586 -44.85 -3.68 60.23
N ILE A 587 -46.00 -3.94 60.83
CA ILE A 587 -46.15 -4.66 62.08
C ILE A 587 -47.07 -5.86 61.87
N ASP A 588 -46.60 -7.07 62.17
CA ASP A 588 -47.43 -8.28 62.16
C ASP A 588 -48.09 -8.43 63.55
N ASN A 589 -49.43 -8.50 63.60
CA ASN A 589 -50.17 -8.65 64.84
C ASN A 589 -50.35 -10.13 65.27
N ARG A 590 -50.95 -10.36 66.44
CA ARG A 590 -51.22 -11.70 67.01
C ARG A 590 -52.10 -12.61 66.14
N ARG A 591 -52.80 -12.08 65.14
CA ARG A 591 -53.60 -12.84 64.16
C ARG A 591 -52.84 -13.16 62.88
N GLY A 592 -51.62 -12.64 62.71
CA GLY A 592 -50.85 -12.70 61.47
C GLY A 592 -51.27 -11.65 60.43
N GLU A 593 -52.09 -10.67 60.82
CA GLU A 593 -52.46 -9.54 59.96
C GLU A 593 -51.30 -8.52 59.94
N ARG A 594 -50.85 -8.12 58.75
CA ARG A 594 -49.73 -7.18 58.57
C ARG A 594 -50.24 -5.76 58.40
N LEU A 595 -50.01 -4.92 59.41
CA LEU A 595 -50.47 -3.54 59.50
C LEU A 595 -49.35 -2.56 59.16
N ALA A 596 -49.67 -1.45 58.50
CA ALA A 596 -48.76 -0.31 58.36
C ALA A 596 -48.80 0.57 59.62
N TYR A 597 -47.70 1.26 59.95
CA TYR A 597 -47.64 2.16 61.12
C TYR A 597 -48.78 3.18 61.18
N SER A 598 -49.19 3.74 60.03
CA SER A 598 -50.31 4.69 59.92
C SER A 598 -51.68 4.09 60.26
N GLN A 599 -51.86 2.77 60.16
CA GLN A 599 -53.12 2.06 60.45
C GLN A 599 -53.31 1.77 61.95
N LEU A 600 -52.27 1.95 62.77
CA LEU A 600 -52.37 1.80 64.23
C LEU A 600 -53.08 3.01 64.86
N ASN A 601 -53.75 2.76 66.00
CA ASN A 601 -54.25 3.80 66.89
C ASN A 601 -53.10 4.56 67.57
N SER A 602 -53.37 5.71 68.19
CA SER A 602 -52.34 6.55 68.83
C SER A 602 -51.48 5.78 69.83
N GLY A 603 -52.09 5.06 70.78
CA GLY A 603 -51.36 4.23 71.74
C GLY A 603 -50.45 3.16 71.08
N GLY A 604 -50.91 2.51 70.02
CA GLY A 604 -50.10 1.54 69.25
C GLY A 604 -48.95 2.20 68.48
N ARG A 605 -49.16 3.39 67.93
CA ARG A 605 -48.09 4.21 67.30
C ARG A 605 -47.03 4.62 68.32
N ASP A 606 -47.45 5.03 69.51
CA ASP A 606 -46.59 5.38 70.64
C ASP A 606 -45.74 4.17 71.09
N GLN A 607 -46.35 2.99 71.21
CA GLN A 607 -45.69 1.74 71.59
C GLN A 607 -44.67 1.27 70.52
N VAL A 608 -45.02 1.36 69.24
CA VAL A 608 -44.12 0.98 68.13
C VAL A 608 -42.96 1.96 67.97
N TYR A 609 -43.19 3.26 68.14
CA TYR A 609 -42.12 4.25 68.14
C TYR A 609 -41.17 4.00 69.31
N LEU A 610 -41.70 3.78 70.51
CA LEU A 610 -40.91 3.54 71.72
C LEU A 610 -40.08 2.24 71.62
N SER A 611 -40.65 1.14 71.14
CA SER A 611 -39.92 -0.13 71.05
C SER A 611 -38.74 -0.06 70.08
N LEU A 612 -38.92 0.59 68.93
CA LEU A 612 -37.87 0.80 67.94
C LEU A 612 -36.82 1.81 68.46
N CYS A 613 -37.25 2.90 69.09
CA CYS A 613 -36.35 3.89 69.71
C CYS A 613 -35.46 3.24 70.79
N LEU A 614 -36.04 2.46 71.70
CA LEU A 614 -35.30 1.77 72.77
C LEU A 614 -34.31 0.74 72.21
N ALA A 615 -34.66 0.01 71.15
CA ALA A 615 -33.73 -0.91 70.48
C ALA A 615 -32.56 -0.18 69.79
N VAL A 616 -32.78 0.99 69.18
CA VAL A 616 -31.69 1.83 68.64
C VAL A 616 -30.81 2.40 69.76
N VAL A 617 -31.38 2.83 70.88
CA VAL A 617 -30.61 3.32 72.05
C VAL A 617 -29.81 2.18 72.72
N ALA A 618 -30.35 0.97 72.79
CA ALA A 618 -29.62 -0.23 73.22
C ALA A 618 -28.47 -0.56 72.26
N ALA A 619 -28.69 -0.45 70.95
CA ALA A 619 -27.65 -0.64 69.93
C ALA A 619 -26.52 0.42 70.03
N TYR A 620 -26.85 1.66 70.37
CA TYR A 620 -25.85 2.69 70.71
C TYR A 620 -25.04 2.33 71.97
N ALA A 621 -25.69 1.86 73.03
CA ALA A 621 -25.00 1.43 74.24
C ALA A 621 -24.06 0.24 74.01
N ARG A 622 -24.42 -0.68 73.09
CA ARG A 622 -23.53 -1.76 72.61
C ARG A 622 -22.37 -1.26 71.75
N ARG A 623 -22.51 -0.12 71.06
CA ARG A 623 -21.40 0.63 70.42
C ARG A 623 -20.57 1.48 71.40
N GLY A 624 -20.85 1.39 72.71
CA GLY A 624 -20.12 2.10 73.77
C GLY A 624 -20.68 3.47 74.13
N THR A 625 -21.57 4.05 73.31
CA THR A 625 -22.14 5.37 73.56
C THR A 625 -23.44 5.26 74.37
N ARG A 626 -23.40 5.74 75.62
CA ARG A 626 -24.58 5.82 76.50
C ARG A 626 -24.91 7.29 76.78
N LEU A 627 -26.07 7.74 76.35
CA LEU A 627 -26.62 9.06 76.67
C LEU A 627 -27.95 8.91 77.43
N PRO A 628 -28.35 9.91 78.24
CA PRO A 628 -29.65 9.90 78.89
C PRO A 628 -30.77 9.96 77.84
N LEU A 629 -31.82 9.16 78.05
CA LEU A 629 -33.04 9.19 77.24
C LEU A 629 -34.05 10.14 77.89
N LEU A 630 -34.32 11.26 77.24
CA LEU A 630 -35.33 12.24 77.61
C LEU A 630 -36.66 11.85 76.98
N ILE A 631 -37.70 11.67 77.80
CA ILE A 631 -39.06 11.34 77.33
C ILE A 631 -40.00 12.44 77.84
N ASN A 632 -40.63 13.19 76.94
CA ASN A 632 -41.57 14.26 77.31
C ASN A 632 -43.03 13.92 76.98
N ASP A 633 -43.88 14.09 77.99
CA ASP A 633 -45.35 14.00 77.96
C ASP A 633 -45.92 12.69 77.39
N ALA A 634 -45.15 11.61 77.55
CA ALA A 634 -45.51 10.26 77.13
C ALA A 634 -46.68 9.63 77.89
N PHE A 635 -47.22 8.57 77.27
CA PHE A 635 -48.21 7.65 77.81
C PHE A 635 -49.62 8.22 78.02
N GLY A 636 -49.89 9.48 77.65
CA GLY A 636 -51.23 10.07 77.69
C GLY A 636 -52.26 9.41 76.76
N ASN A 637 -51.81 8.63 75.76
CA ASN A 637 -52.67 7.85 74.85
C ASN A 637 -52.80 6.37 75.25
N LEU A 638 -52.15 5.92 76.33
CA LEU A 638 -52.20 4.53 76.79
C LEU A 638 -53.28 4.32 77.85
N ASP A 639 -53.77 3.09 77.93
CA ASP A 639 -54.65 2.64 78.99
C ASP A 639 -53.84 2.27 80.26
N ALA A 640 -54.54 1.97 81.37
CA ALA A 640 -53.88 1.66 82.63
C ALA A 640 -52.99 0.39 82.60
N GLN A 641 -53.25 -0.55 81.69
CA GLN A 641 -52.41 -1.74 81.48
C GLN A 641 -51.18 -1.39 80.63
N GLY A 642 -51.34 -0.64 79.54
CA GLY A 642 -50.24 -0.13 78.71
C GLY A 642 -49.27 0.78 79.48
N VAL A 643 -49.78 1.68 80.34
CA VAL A 643 -48.93 2.50 81.25
C VAL A 643 -48.12 1.62 82.19
N ALA A 644 -48.70 0.57 82.75
CA ALA A 644 -48.00 -0.35 83.65
C ALA A 644 -46.93 -1.20 82.91
N ALA A 645 -47.25 -1.68 81.70
CA ALA A 645 -46.30 -2.40 80.85
C ALA A 645 -45.11 -1.51 80.44
N ALA A 646 -45.37 -0.26 80.05
CA ALA A 646 -44.34 0.73 79.73
C ALA A 646 -43.47 1.07 80.95
N ALA A 647 -44.07 1.23 82.14
CA ALA A 647 -43.34 1.49 83.38
C ALA A 647 -42.41 0.34 83.78
N ALA A 648 -42.88 -0.91 83.67
CA ALA A 648 -42.06 -2.10 83.91
C ALA A 648 -40.91 -2.21 82.89
N LEU A 649 -41.19 -1.99 81.61
CA LEU A 649 -40.19 -2.08 80.54
C LEU A 649 -39.13 -0.96 80.61
N LEU A 650 -39.51 0.28 80.92
CA LEU A 650 -38.54 1.35 81.19
C LEU A 650 -37.69 1.05 82.43
N SER A 651 -38.26 0.43 83.46
CA SER A 651 -37.51 0.02 84.66
C SER A 651 -36.46 -1.05 84.33
N ASP A 652 -36.80 -2.04 83.51
CA ASP A 652 -35.83 -3.04 83.01
C ASP A 652 -34.78 -2.43 82.08
N PHE A 653 -35.16 -1.50 81.22
CA PHE A 653 -34.23 -0.77 80.36
C PHE A 653 -33.20 0.01 81.20
N CYS A 654 -33.65 0.61 82.32
CA CYS A 654 -32.76 1.27 83.27
C CYS A 654 -31.83 0.30 84.00
N ARG A 655 -32.28 -0.93 84.31
CA ARG A 655 -31.41 -2.01 84.85
C ARG A 655 -30.29 -2.42 83.88
N GLY A 656 -30.43 -2.16 82.57
CA GLY A 656 -29.35 -2.27 81.58
C GLY A 656 -28.23 -1.20 81.71
N GLY A 657 -28.38 -0.24 82.62
CA GLY A 657 -27.47 0.88 82.81
C GLY A 657 -27.72 2.02 81.80
N HIS A 658 -29.00 2.33 81.59
CA HIS A 658 -29.48 3.50 80.84
C HIS A 658 -30.17 4.47 81.81
N GLN A 659 -29.89 5.77 81.72
CA GLN A 659 -30.68 6.77 82.44
C GLN A 659 -31.91 7.17 81.60
N VAL A 660 -33.08 7.23 82.24
CA VAL A 660 -34.31 7.73 81.62
C VAL A 660 -34.86 8.88 82.47
N LEU A 661 -35.09 10.03 81.82
CA LEU A 661 -35.71 11.23 82.40
C LEU A 661 -37.10 11.39 81.78
N LEU A 662 -38.12 10.88 82.48
CA LEU A 662 -39.51 10.90 82.05
C LEU A 662 -40.24 12.12 82.63
N PHE A 663 -40.55 13.09 81.77
CA PHE A 663 -41.37 14.25 82.09
C PHE A 663 -42.83 13.96 81.73
N THR A 664 -43.78 14.25 82.62
CA THR A 664 -45.22 14.05 82.32
C THR A 664 -46.14 15.09 82.96
N ARG A 665 -47.16 15.51 82.20
CA ARG A 665 -48.33 16.29 82.62
C ARG A 665 -49.46 15.45 83.22
N HIS A 666 -49.43 14.13 83.04
CA HIS A 666 -50.52 13.23 83.41
C HIS A 666 -50.35 12.72 84.84
N GLN A 667 -51.19 13.19 85.76
CA GLN A 667 -51.13 12.78 87.16
C GLN A 667 -51.31 11.26 87.32
N HIS A 668 -52.24 10.65 86.58
CA HIS A 668 -52.45 9.20 86.62
C HIS A 668 -51.23 8.38 86.17
N VAL A 669 -50.36 8.94 85.31
CA VAL A 669 -49.08 8.31 84.94
C VAL A 669 -48.11 8.44 86.11
N ALA A 670 -47.95 9.63 86.67
CA ALA A 670 -47.10 9.89 87.84
C ALA A 670 -47.49 9.01 89.04
N ASP A 671 -48.78 8.95 89.40
CA ASP A 671 -49.34 8.11 90.46
C ASP A 671 -49.05 6.62 90.22
N ARG A 672 -49.04 6.17 88.95
CA ARG A 672 -48.71 4.79 88.60
C ARG A 672 -47.22 4.48 88.76
N PHE A 673 -46.33 5.40 88.39
CA PHE A 673 -44.89 5.26 88.67
C PHE A 673 -44.60 5.31 90.18
N CYS A 674 -45.26 6.18 90.96
CA CYS A 674 -45.23 6.13 92.43
C CYS A 674 -45.63 4.74 92.97
N SER A 675 -46.70 4.13 92.42
CA SER A 675 -47.16 2.80 92.83
C SER A 675 -46.21 1.64 92.48
N LEU A 676 -45.11 1.92 91.78
CA LEU A 676 -44.06 0.97 91.39
C LEU A 676 -42.71 1.29 92.06
N ASP A 677 -42.72 2.06 93.16
CA ASP A 677 -41.56 2.50 93.94
C ASP A 677 -40.53 3.34 93.14
N VAL A 678 -40.99 4.01 92.08
CA VAL A 678 -40.17 4.91 91.27
C VAL A 678 -40.27 6.33 91.84
N PRO A 679 -39.13 7.02 92.11
CA PRO A 679 -39.15 8.36 92.68
C PRO A 679 -39.70 9.39 91.68
N VAL A 680 -40.92 9.86 91.93
CA VAL A 680 -41.53 10.99 91.22
C VAL A 680 -41.17 12.31 91.92
N ARG A 681 -40.61 13.24 91.16
CA ARG A 681 -40.34 14.62 91.59
C ARG A 681 -41.35 15.56 90.94
N GLN A 682 -42.03 16.36 91.76
CA GLN A 682 -42.83 17.47 91.25
C GLN A 682 -41.93 18.68 90.96
N LEU A 683 -42.15 19.37 89.84
CA LEU A 683 -41.52 20.67 89.57
C LEU A 683 -42.14 21.75 90.48
N PRO A 684 -41.35 22.73 90.95
CA PRO A 684 -41.88 23.81 91.79
C PRO A 684 -42.91 24.67 91.02
N PRO A 685 -43.84 25.35 91.71
CA PRO A 685 -44.70 26.33 91.07
C PRO A 685 -43.88 27.50 90.50
N LEU A 686 -44.36 28.10 89.41
CA LEU A 686 -43.73 29.27 88.78
C LEU A 686 -44.16 30.55 89.50
N ASP A 687 -43.24 31.18 90.23
CA ASP A 687 -43.41 32.54 90.74
C ASP A 687 -43.48 33.53 89.57
N ARG A 688 -44.69 34.05 89.32
CA ARG A 688 -44.95 35.01 88.24
C ARG A 688 -44.41 36.40 88.57
N VAL A 689 -43.12 36.62 88.35
CA VAL A 689 -42.58 37.98 88.18
C VAL A 689 -43.25 38.60 86.96
N GLN A 690 -44.04 39.65 87.16
CA GLN A 690 -44.74 40.35 86.08
C GLN A 690 -43.76 41.17 85.24
N VAL A 691 -43.28 40.58 84.14
CA VAL A 691 -42.79 41.36 83.00
C VAL A 691 -44.01 41.67 82.12
N ALA A 692 -44.37 42.95 82.02
CA ALA A 692 -45.54 43.37 81.25
C ALA A 692 -45.29 43.24 79.74
N LEU A 693 -45.97 42.29 79.10
CA LEU A 693 -46.15 42.27 77.65
C LEU A 693 -47.36 43.16 77.30
N PRO A 694 -47.31 43.97 76.23
CA PRO A 694 -48.47 44.73 75.76
C PRO A 694 -49.64 43.81 75.40
N ALA A 695 -50.87 44.27 75.62
CA ALA A 695 -52.07 43.49 75.32
C ALA A 695 -52.35 43.39 73.81
N GLU A 696 -52.96 42.28 73.40
CA GLU A 696 -53.53 42.11 72.07
C GLU A 696 -54.86 42.88 71.97
N GLU A 697 -55.01 43.73 70.94
CA GLU A 697 -56.31 44.31 70.56
C GLU A 697 -56.89 43.59 69.32
N PRO A 698 -58.21 43.33 69.27
CA PRO A 698 -58.81 42.52 68.21
C PRO A 698 -59.04 43.33 66.92
N VAL A 699 -58.39 42.94 65.83
CA VAL A 699 -58.56 43.58 64.51
C VAL A 699 -59.81 43.06 63.79
N SER A 700 -60.56 43.97 63.15
CA SER A 700 -61.91 43.72 62.61
C SER A 700 -61.96 42.87 61.33
N VAL A 701 -63.07 42.16 61.14
CA VAL A 701 -63.34 41.16 60.07
C VAL A 701 -63.56 41.77 58.65
N SER A 702 -62.90 42.89 58.33
CA SER A 702 -63.05 43.60 57.05
C SER A 702 -61.98 43.26 56.00
N SER A 703 -60.78 42.84 56.43
CA SER A 703 -59.60 42.67 55.55
C SER A 703 -59.55 41.34 54.79
N LEU A 704 -60.18 40.29 55.31
CA LEU A 704 -60.17 38.93 54.72
C LEU A 704 -60.86 38.87 53.34
N ASN A 705 -61.89 39.69 53.11
CA ASN A 705 -62.63 39.74 51.85
C ASN A 705 -61.91 40.52 50.73
N GLU A 706 -60.83 41.23 51.06
CA GLU A 706 -59.97 41.88 50.06
C GLU A 706 -58.87 40.90 49.60
N ILE A 707 -58.23 40.22 50.57
CA ILE A 707 -57.19 39.20 50.33
C ILE A 707 -57.74 38.03 49.51
N ASN A 708 -58.92 37.50 49.86
CA ASN A 708 -59.55 36.41 49.08
C ASN A 708 -59.93 36.85 47.66
N ARG A 709 -60.20 38.14 47.42
CA ARG A 709 -60.49 38.66 46.07
C ARG A 709 -59.22 38.74 45.21
N GLN A 710 -58.10 39.09 45.82
CA GLN A 710 -56.78 39.09 45.17
C GLN A 710 -56.29 37.67 44.88
N LEU A 711 -56.42 36.74 45.83
CA LEU A 711 -56.05 35.33 45.63
C LEU A 711 -56.86 34.65 44.52
N ASN A 712 -58.17 34.90 44.46
CA ASN A 712 -59.03 34.34 43.41
C ASN A 712 -58.75 34.95 42.02
N ALA A 713 -58.22 36.18 41.94
CA ALA A 713 -57.76 36.75 40.68
C ALA A 713 -56.47 36.06 40.19
N ILE A 714 -55.50 35.87 41.09
CA ILE A 714 -54.24 35.17 40.79
C ILE A 714 -54.48 33.71 40.37
N ALA A 715 -55.45 33.03 40.98
CA ALA A 715 -55.84 31.68 40.59
C ALA A 715 -56.37 31.58 39.14
N ALA A 716 -57.01 32.63 38.63
CA ALA A 716 -57.60 32.65 37.29
C ALA A 716 -56.57 32.89 36.17
N GLU A 717 -55.38 33.42 36.48
CA GLU A 717 -54.30 33.63 35.50
C GLU A 717 -53.40 32.39 35.32
N LEU A 718 -53.51 31.38 36.19
CA LEU A 718 -52.60 30.22 36.24
C LEU A 718 -53.04 29.02 35.38
N ASP A 719 -54.26 29.00 34.85
CA ASP A 719 -54.82 27.87 34.06
C ASP A 719 -54.55 27.97 32.54
N ALA A 720 -53.66 28.86 32.10
CA ALA A 720 -53.29 29.02 30.69
C ALA A 720 -52.13 28.07 30.26
N PRO A 721 -52.22 27.38 29.11
CA PRO A 721 -51.20 26.42 28.69
C PRO A 721 -49.89 27.12 28.27
N PRO A 722 -48.71 26.55 28.61
CA PRO A 722 -47.44 27.22 28.44
C PRO A 722 -46.99 27.30 26.97
N GLN A 723 -46.77 28.51 26.48
CA GLN A 723 -45.98 28.74 25.27
C GLN A 723 -44.48 28.79 25.63
N THR A 724 -43.64 28.24 24.75
CA THR A 724 -42.19 28.27 24.92
C THR A 724 -41.61 29.58 24.39
N PHE A 725 -40.66 30.19 25.10
CA PHE A 725 -39.33 30.54 24.57
C PHE A 725 -38.37 31.12 25.64
N GLU A 726 -37.08 31.12 25.32
CA GLU A 726 -35.95 31.89 25.86
C GLU A 726 -35.82 32.21 27.38
N ARG A 727 -34.69 31.76 27.96
CA ARG A 727 -34.05 32.42 29.11
C ARG A 727 -32.80 33.18 28.67
N ARG A 728 -32.76 34.49 28.95
CA ARG A 728 -31.53 35.30 28.98
C ARG A 728 -31.12 35.59 30.44
N ALA A 729 -29.87 36.00 30.61
CA ALA A 729 -29.20 36.10 31.91
C ALA A 729 -29.71 37.23 32.82
N TRP A 730 -29.41 37.08 34.11
CA TRP A 730 -29.36 38.15 35.12
C TRP A 730 -27.98 38.11 35.81
N ASN A 731 -27.48 39.28 36.24
CA ASN A 731 -26.12 39.53 36.74
C ASN A 731 -26.13 40.28 38.09
N SER A 732 -24.94 40.65 38.61
CA SER A 732 -24.62 41.34 39.89
C SER A 732 -24.91 40.50 41.16
N GLU A 733 -23.97 40.27 42.10
CA GLU A 733 -23.07 41.18 42.88
C GLU A 733 -23.86 41.94 43.98
N GLU A 734 -23.35 42.23 45.19
CA GLU A 734 -21.99 42.24 45.79
C GLU A 734 -21.92 41.34 47.07
N PHE A 735 -21.18 41.53 48.19
CA PHE A 735 -19.74 41.69 48.59
C PHE A 735 -19.62 41.26 50.10
N PRO A 736 -18.46 41.33 50.83
CA PRO A 736 -17.03 41.28 50.49
C PRO A 736 -16.21 40.24 51.32
N GLY A 737 -14.91 40.08 51.02
CA GLY A 737 -13.95 39.35 51.89
C GLY A 737 -12.55 39.20 51.25
N GLU A 738 -11.58 39.98 51.71
CA GLU A 738 -10.29 40.18 51.02
C GLU A 738 -9.19 39.16 51.37
N LEU A 739 -8.45 38.68 50.36
CA LEU A 739 -6.96 38.55 50.34
C LEU A 739 -6.46 37.73 49.13
N THR A 740 -6.18 38.35 47.97
CA THR A 740 -5.16 37.87 46.98
C THR A 740 -4.81 38.87 45.85
N ASP A 741 -4.82 40.18 46.09
CA ASP A 741 -4.49 41.16 45.03
C ASP A 741 -2.99 41.33 44.75
N ARG A 742 -2.48 40.47 43.84
CA ARG A 742 -1.44 40.78 42.84
C ARG A 742 -1.35 39.63 41.82
N VAL A 743 -0.93 39.94 40.59
CA VAL A 743 -0.84 39.02 39.43
C VAL A 743 -2.16 38.71 38.69
N ARG A 744 -3.30 39.30 39.08
CA ARG A 744 -4.41 39.53 38.11
C ARG A 744 -4.06 40.68 37.15
N ALA A 745 -3.23 40.39 36.14
CA ALA A 745 -2.89 41.34 35.07
C ALA A 745 -2.73 40.64 33.72
N ARG A 746 -3.61 40.97 32.77
CA ARG A 746 -3.60 40.54 31.35
C ARG A 746 -3.76 39.03 31.09
N SER A 747 -4.96 38.53 31.31
CA SER A 747 -5.58 37.61 30.34
C SER A 747 -6.47 38.44 29.41
N PRO A 748 -6.32 38.39 28.07
CA PRO A 748 -7.32 38.94 27.16
C PRO A 748 -8.55 38.02 27.11
N GLU A 749 -9.74 38.59 26.95
CA GLU A 749 -10.95 37.81 26.65
C GLU A 749 -10.82 37.19 25.25
N PRO A 750 -11.29 35.94 25.03
CA PRO A 750 -11.30 35.35 23.70
C PRO A 750 -12.32 36.07 22.82
N SER A 751 -11.86 36.61 21.69
CA SER A 751 -12.76 37.11 20.64
C SER A 751 -13.52 35.93 20.02
N ARG A 752 -14.77 36.17 19.60
CA ARG A 752 -15.66 35.14 19.01
C ARG A 752 -15.09 34.40 17.79
N GLU A 753 -14.10 34.97 17.12
CA GLU A 753 -13.37 34.31 16.02
C GLU A 753 -12.55 33.10 16.53
N SER A 754 -12.07 33.13 17.78
CA SER A 754 -11.29 32.05 18.37
C SER A 754 -12.15 30.82 18.71
N GLU A 755 -13.41 31.02 19.12
CA GLU A 755 -14.34 29.92 19.42
C GLU A 755 -14.74 29.16 18.13
N VAL A 756 -14.90 29.89 17.02
CA VAL A 756 -15.22 29.31 15.69
C VAL A 756 -14.02 28.55 15.11
N LEU A 757 -12.79 28.99 15.39
CA LEU A 757 -11.57 28.27 15.01
C LEU A 757 -11.37 27.00 15.87
N ASP A 758 -11.50 27.10 17.20
CA ASP A 758 -11.31 25.95 18.10
C ASP A 758 -12.33 24.84 17.84
N ALA A 759 -13.57 25.18 17.47
CA ALA A 759 -14.60 24.21 17.08
C ALA A 759 -14.21 23.39 15.82
N ALA A 760 -13.47 23.98 14.89
CA ALA A 760 -12.99 23.27 13.70
C ALA A 760 -11.79 22.36 14.00
N SER A 761 -10.87 22.78 14.87
CA SER A 761 -9.74 21.93 15.31
C SER A 761 -10.14 20.82 16.28
N ALA A 762 -11.18 21.02 17.10
CA ALA A 762 -11.74 19.98 17.98
C ALA A 762 -12.31 18.77 17.19
N ALA A 763 -12.64 18.94 15.90
CA ALA A 763 -13.03 17.84 15.02
C ALA A 763 -11.83 17.03 14.49
N GLU A 764 -10.59 17.55 14.58
CA GLU A 764 -9.36 16.86 14.16
C GLU A 764 -8.56 16.30 15.36
N TYR A 765 -8.62 16.93 16.54
CA TYR A 765 -7.83 16.58 17.74
C TYR A 765 -8.70 16.33 18.99
N PHE A 766 -8.37 15.30 19.78
CA PHE A 766 -9.13 14.92 21.00
C PHE A 766 -8.84 15.79 22.23
N LEU A 767 -7.83 16.64 22.17
CA LEU A 767 -7.43 17.56 23.23
C LEU A 767 -6.81 18.79 22.58
N LEU A 768 -7.14 20.00 23.05
CA LEU A 768 -6.56 21.23 22.53
C LEU A 768 -5.61 21.86 23.56
N GLU A 769 -4.70 22.72 23.12
CA GLU A 769 -3.88 23.54 24.04
C GLU A 769 -4.76 24.51 24.88
N SER A 770 -5.97 24.82 24.40
CA SER A 770 -7.04 25.55 25.09
C SER A 770 -7.93 24.69 26.02
N SER A 771 -7.85 23.35 25.99
CA SER A 771 -8.65 22.49 26.89
C SER A 771 -8.33 22.74 28.37
N PRO A 772 -9.32 22.65 29.27
CA PRO A 772 -9.11 22.69 30.71
C PRO A 772 -8.38 21.43 31.22
N ILE A 773 -7.58 21.58 32.28
CA ILE A 773 -6.68 20.51 32.75
C ILE A 773 -7.37 19.21 33.20
N GLN A 774 -8.67 19.22 33.53
CA GLN A 774 -9.39 17.97 33.83
C GLN A 774 -9.66 17.07 32.61
N GLU A 775 -9.41 17.55 31.38
CA GLU A 775 -9.48 16.73 30.15
C GLU A 775 -8.15 16.03 29.83
N ALA A 776 -7.06 16.38 30.53
CA ALA A 776 -5.74 15.83 30.29
C ALA A 776 -5.68 14.31 30.63
N PRO A 777 -5.05 13.46 29.79
CA PRO A 777 -4.96 12.03 30.04
C PRO A 777 -4.33 11.70 31.40
N SER A 778 -4.94 10.75 32.11
CA SER A 778 -4.49 10.27 33.42
C SER A 778 -4.50 11.30 34.57
N ILE A 779 -5.14 12.47 34.41
CA ILE A 779 -5.41 13.43 35.50
C ILE A 779 -6.88 13.29 35.93
N ASP A 780 -7.15 13.17 37.23
CA ASP A 780 -8.50 13.14 37.80
C ASP A 780 -8.95 14.51 38.32
N ALA A 781 -10.24 14.67 38.63
CA ALA A 781 -10.78 15.95 39.11
C ALA A 781 -10.09 16.47 40.39
N ALA A 782 -9.67 15.57 41.29
CA ALA A 782 -8.94 15.95 42.51
C ALA A 782 -7.51 16.42 42.21
N THR A 783 -6.83 15.84 41.21
CA THR A 783 -5.49 16.29 40.76
C THR A 783 -5.58 17.57 39.94
N ALA A 784 -6.59 17.72 39.08
CA ALA A 784 -6.88 18.97 38.38
C ALA A 784 -7.07 20.13 39.39
N GLU A 785 -7.86 19.92 40.44
CA GLU A 785 -8.05 20.93 41.51
C GLU A 785 -6.75 21.26 42.27
N ARG A 786 -5.85 20.29 42.45
CA ARG A 786 -4.51 20.54 43.00
C ARG A 786 -3.62 21.36 42.06
N PHE A 787 -3.71 21.15 40.74
CA PHE A 787 -3.01 21.96 39.75
C PHE A 787 -3.55 23.40 39.66
N ARG A 788 -4.88 23.60 39.76
CA ARG A 788 -5.49 24.95 39.81
C ARG A 788 -4.92 25.78 40.96
N LYS A 789 -4.67 25.16 42.13
CA LYS A 789 -4.08 25.80 43.31
C LYS A 789 -2.62 26.24 43.14
N ILE A 790 -1.92 25.77 42.10
CA ILE A 790 -0.61 26.30 41.68
C ILE A 790 -0.67 27.13 40.39
N GLY A 791 -1.87 27.57 39.97
CA GLY A 791 -2.08 28.46 38.82
C GLY A 791 -2.17 27.77 37.46
N VAL A 792 -2.22 26.44 37.41
CA VAL A 792 -2.27 25.67 36.17
C VAL A 792 -3.74 25.33 35.86
N LEU A 793 -4.32 25.95 34.83
CA LEU A 793 -5.75 25.85 34.52
C LEU A 793 -6.03 25.07 33.23
N LEU A 794 -5.16 25.22 32.23
CA LEU A 794 -5.33 24.70 30.87
C LEU A 794 -4.19 23.74 30.49
N VAL A 795 -4.40 22.93 29.45
CA VAL A 795 -3.40 21.97 28.94
C VAL A 795 -2.12 22.67 28.48
N ARG A 796 -2.19 23.84 27.84
CA ARG A 796 -0.99 24.65 27.51
C ARG A 796 -0.17 25.05 28.74
N ASP A 797 -0.83 25.24 29.88
CA ASP A 797 -0.16 25.65 31.12
C ASP A 797 0.61 24.44 31.69
N LEU A 798 -0.01 23.25 31.68
CA LEU A 798 0.63 21.98 32.03
C LEU A 798 1.84 21.67 31.12
N LEU A 799 1.73 21.91 29.81
CA LEU A 799 2.80 21.69 28.84
C LEU A 799 3.98 22.66 28.99
N ARG A 800 3.78 23.81 29.65
CA ARG A 800 4.82 24.82 29.92
C ARG A 800 5.36 24.80 31.36
N LEU A 801 4.79 23.96 32.21
CA LEU A 801 5.08 23.87 33.64
C LEU A 801 6.49 23.31 33.90
N ASP A 802 7.27 23.98 34.76
CA ASP A 802 8.50 23.39 35.29
C ASP A 802 8.15 22.22 36.22
N VAL A 803 8.55 21.03 35.80
CA VAL A 803 8.36 19.77 36.50
C VAL A 803 9.00 19.76 37.89
N VAL A 804 10.12 20.45 38.09
CA VAL A 804 10.85 20.46 39.37
C VAL A 804 10.09 21.30 40.38
N GLU A 805 9.79 22.56 40.04
CA GLU A 805 9.06 23.48 40.92
C GLU A 805 7.65 22.94 41.23
N ALA A 806 6.95 22.41 40.23
CA ALA A 806 5.62 21.82 40.41
C ALA A 806 5.65 20.54 41.26
N ALA A 807 6.67 19.69 41.13
CA ALA A 807 6.79 18.49 41.94
C ALA A 807 7.06 18.81 43.41
N ASP A 808 7.91 19.80 43.73
CA ASP A 808 8.11 20.21 45.12
C ASP A 808 6.88 20.92 45.70
N ARG A 809 6.19 21.76 44.92
CA ARG A 809 4.91 22.39 45.35
C ARG A 809 3.77 21.39 45.56
N LEU A 810 3.72 20.29 44.80
CA LEU A 810 2.68 19.26 44.90
C LEU A 810 3.09 18.01 45.70
N ARG A 811 4.29 18.01 46.30
CA ARG A 811 4.91 16.86 46.98
C ARG A 811 4.05 16.25 48.08
N TYR A 812 3.33 17.09 48.85
CA TYR A 812 2.42 16.66 49.90
C TYR A 812 1.18 15.89 49.39
N ALA A 813 0.87 15.97 48.10
CA ALA A 813 -0.22 15.23 47.46
C ALA A 813 0.24 13.92 46.79
N GLY A 814 1.49 13.50 46.98
CA GLY A 814 2.05 12.29 46.36
C GLY A 814 2.34 12.42 44.85
N ILE A 815 2.18 13.62 44.28
CA ILE A 815 2.48 13.90 42.87
C ILE A 815 3.99 14.05 42.72
N THR A 816 4.59 13.26 41.82
CA THR A 816 6.05 13.25 41.60
C THR A 816 6.42 13.78 40.21
N GLY A 817 7.61 14.34 40.07
CA GLY A 817 8.11 14.86 38.78
C GLY A 817 7.99 13.88 37.61
N PRO A 818 8.30 12.57 37.75
CA PRO A 818 8.05 11.57 36.71
C PRO A 818 6.58 11.44 36.27
N MET A 819 5.61 11.61 37.19
CA MET A 819 4.18 11.62 36.85
C MET A 819 3.82 12.87 36.04
N ILE A 820 4.35 14.03 36.41
CA ILE A 820 4.13 15.29 35.66
C ILE A 820 4.71 15.18 34.24
N ARG A 821 5.93 14.65 34.07
CA ARG A 821 6.51 14.37 32.72
C ARG A 821 5.65 13.41 31.91
N ARG A 822 5.07 12.40 32.56
CA ARG A 822 4.16 11.44 31.91
C ARG A 822 2.89 12.14 31.43
N TRP A 823 2.23 12.93 32.27
CA TRP A 823 1.02 13.68 31.89
C TRP A 823 1.29 14.72 30.80
N GLN A 824 2.45 15.40 30.84
CA GLN A 824 2.92 16.28 29.77
C GLN A 824 3.07 15.52 28.44
N ALA A 825 3.71 14.35 28.44
CA ALA A 825 3.88 13.53 27.24
C ALA A 825 2.55 12.98 26.69
N GLU A 826 1.67 12.46 27.56
CA GLU A 826 0.36 11.94 27.14
C GLU A 826 -0.53 13.06 26.55
N SER A 827 -0.50 14.25 27.15
CA SER A 827 -1.23 15.43 26.65
C SER A 827 -0.64 15.98 25.34
N LEU A 828 0.70 16.04 25.24
CA LEU A 828 1.40 16.54 24.04
C LEU A 828 1.09 15.71 22.80
N LEU A 829 1.06 14.38 22.94
CA LEU A 829 0.68 13.49 21.84
C LEU A 829 -0.78 13.69 21.43
N ALA A 830 -1.71 13.81 22.39
CA ALA A 830 -3.14 14.04 22.11
C ALA A 830 -3.40 15.40 21.42
N CYS A 831 -2.63 16.44 21.75
CA CYS A 831 -2.75 17.77 21.14
C CYS A 831 -2.10 17.90 19.76
N ARG A 832 -1.19 16.98 19.37
CA ARG A 832 -0.38 17.12 18.13
C ARG A 832 -0.56 15.99 17.12
N ILE A 833 -1.16 14.86 17.51
CA ILE A 833 -1.49 13.76 16.60
C ILE A 833 -3.01 13.73 16.38
N PRO A 834 -3.51 14.09 15.19
CA PRO A 834 -4.95 14.12 14.91
C PRO A 834 -5.58 12.74 15.15
N ARG A 835 -6.79 12.75 15.73
CA ARG A 835 -7.61 11.58 16.11
C ARG A 835 -6.94 10.56 17.05
N LEU A 836 -5.82 10.89 17.69
CA LEU A 836 -5.24 10.05 18.75
C LEU A 836 -6.07 10.18 20.04
N ARG A 837 -6.72 9.08 20.46
CA ARG A 837 -7.55 9.08 21.68
C ARG A 837 -6.66 9.09 22.94
N PRO A 838 -7.12 9.65 24.07
CA PRO A 838 -6.41 9.63 25.35
C PRO A 838 -5.89 8.25 25.78
N TYR A 839 -6.66 7.18 25.54
CA TYR A 839 -6.24 5.80 25.83
C TYR A 839 -5.02 5.37 24.99
N ASP A 840 -5.04 5.65 23.69
CA ASP A 840 -3.95 5.27 22.78
C ASP A 840 -2.66 6.07 23.08
N ALA A 841 -2.78 7.35 23.48
CA ALA A 841 -1.66 8.17 23.92
C ALA A 841 -0.95 7.59 25.17
N ARG A 842 -1.71 7.07 26.15
CA ARG A 842 -1.17 6.41 27.36
C ARG A 842 -0.34 5.16 27.03
N ILE A 843 -0.70 4.44 25.97
CA ILE A 843 0.02 3.26 25.50
C ILE A 843 1.32 3.66 24.79
N LEU A 844 1.30 4.68 23.93
CA LEU A 844 2.51 5.20 23.27
C LEU A 844 3.55 5.67 24.29
N VAL A 845 3.14 6.41 25.33
CA VAL A 845 4.04 6.85 26.41
C VAL A 845 4.55 5.66 27.24
N ALA A 846 3.73 4.64 27.49
CA ALA A 846 4.18 3.40 28.13
C ALA A 846 5.18 2.59 27.28
N CYS A 847 5.10 2.67 25.96
CA CYS A 847 6.09 2.15 25.01
C CYS A 847 7.34 3.05 24.84
N GLY A 848 7.51 4.07 25.69
CA GLY A 848 8.66 4.98 25.69
C GLY A 848 8.62 6.10 24.65
N ILE A 849 7.49 6.32 23.98
CA ILE A 849 7.31 7.34 22.95
C ILE A 849 6.66 8.57 23.61
N THR A 850 7.46 9.62 23.81
CA THR A 850 7.07 10.80 24.60
C THR A 850 6.86 12.06 23.76
N THR A 851 7.19 12.01 22.46
CA THR A 851 7.06 13.15 21.53
C THR A 851 6.63 12.71 20.13
N PRO A 852 5.90 13.56 19.37
CA PRO A 852 5.56 13.27 17.97
C PRO A 852 6.81 13.04 17.10
N ASP A 853 7.90 13.76 17.36
CA ASP A 853 9.15 13.66 16.61
C ASP A 853 9.87 12.31 16.80
N GLN A 854 9.62 11.60 17.91
CA GLN A 854 10.05 10.20 18.07
C GLN A 854 9.16 9.26 17.25
N LEU A 855 7.84 9.38 17.36
CA LEU A 855 6.88 8.53 16.63
C LEU A 855 7.07 8.64 15.10
N ALA A 856 7.29 9.85 14.60
CA ALA A 856 7.53 10.13 13.17
C ALA A 856 8.79 9.45 12.60
N ARG A 857 9.74 9.02 13.45
CA ARG A 857 11.01 8.39 13.07
C ARG A 857 11.01 6.87 13.22
N LEU A 858 9.97 6.29 13.82
CA LEU A 858 9.81 4.84 13.90
C LEU A 858 9.22 4.30 12.60
N GLU A 859 9.50 3.02 12.34
CA GLU A 859 8.79 2.22 11.34
C GLU A 859 7.73 1.35 12.02
N ALA A 860 6.69 0.96 11.28
CA ALA A 860 5.50 0.33 11.84
C ALA A 860 5.80 -0.99 12.58
N GLU A 861 6.75 -1.80 12.09
CA GLU A 861 7.18 -3.05 12.71
C GLU A 861 7.88 -2.83 14.06
N GLU A 862 8.71 -1.78 14.17
CA GLU A 862 9.40 -1.41 15.42
C GLU A 862 8.41 -0.88 16.46
N LEU A 863 7.38 -0.15 16.01
CA LEU A 863 6.29 0.29 16.87
C LEU A 863 5.45 -0.90 17.37
N LEU A 864 5.08 -1.83 16.48
CA LEU A 864 4.35 -3.05 16.83
C LEU A 864 5.11 -3.87 17.88
N ARG A 865 6.41 -4.17 17.63
CA ARG A 865 7.24 -4.98 18.53
C ARG A 865 7.35 -4.40 19.94
N ARG A 866 7.31 -3.06 20.08
CA ARG A 866 7.28 -2.36 21.37
C ARG A 866 5.93 -2.45 22.07
N VAL A 867 4.82 -2.37 21.32
CA VAL A 867 3.46 -2.55 21.86
C VAL A 867 3.26 -3.99 22.33
N GLU A 868 3.74 -4.99 21.57
CA GLU A 868 3.72 -6.40 21.95
C GLU A 868 4.58 -6.68 23.19
N HIS A 869 5.80 -6.12 23.25
CA HIS A 869 6.66 -6.25 24.43
C HIS A 869 6.04 -5.59 25.68
N PHE A 870 5.40 -4.42 25.54
CA PHE A 870 4.63 -3.80 26.62
C PHE A 870 3.43 -4.67 27.04
N ALA A 871 2.70 -5.26 26.08
CA ALA A 871 1.55 -6.12 26.33
C ALA A 871 1.91 -7.39 27.14
N ALA A 872 3.14 -7.90 26.97
CA ALA A 872 3.66 -9.03 27.74
C ALA A 872 3.99 -8.68 29.21
N THR A 873 4.07 -7.39 29.58
CA THR A 873 4.28 -6.98 30.97
C THR A 873 3.00 -7.14 31.80
N SER A 874 3.13 -7.39 33.11
CA SER A 874 1.98 -7.47 34.03
C SER A 874 1.15 -6.18 34.07
N THR A 875 1.78 -5.02 33.81
CA THR A 875 1.09 -3.72 33.75
C THR A 875 0.33 -3.57 32.43
N GLY A 876 0.95 -3.92 31.30
CA GLY A 876 0.30 -3.92 29.98
C GLY A 876 -0.86 -4.92 29.90
N ALA A 877 -0.69 -6.13 30.43
CA ALA A 877 -1.71 -7.18 30.50
C ALA A 877 -2.91 -6.84 31.41
N VAL A 878 -2.85 -5.75 32.19
CA VAL A 878 -4.00 -5.15 32.88
C VAL A 878 -4.57 -4.00 32.07
N LEU A 879 -3.71 -3.08 31.61
CA LEU A 879 -4.11 -1.87 30.89
C LEU A 879 -4.80 -2.17 29.55
N LEU A 880 -4.44 -3.27 28.89
CA LEU A 880 -4.98 -3.72 27.60
C LEU A 880 -6.27 -4.54 27.68
N ARG A 881 -6.81 -4.83 28.88
CA ARG A 881 -8.08 -5.58 29.01
C ARG A 881 -9.32 -4.79 28.55
N ALA A 882 -9.16 -3.49 28.29
CA ALA A 882 -10.23 -2.55 27.97
C ALA A 882 -10.21 -2.06 26.50
N GLY A 883 -9.46 -2.70 25.59
CA GLY A 883 -9.36 -2.27 24.19
C GLY A 883 -9.20 -3.42 23.21
N ASN A 884 -9.78 -3.26 22.01
CA ASN A 884 -9.62 -4.20 20.89
C ASN A 884 -8.15 -4.33 20.47
N ARG A 885 -7.79 -5.51 19.94
CA ARG A 885 -6.47 -5.77 19.35
C ARG A 885 -6.17 -4.79 18.21
N TYR A 886 -4.89 -4.42 18.08
CA TYR A 886 -4.45 -3.43 17.10
C TYR A 886 -4.37 -4.02 15.69
N GLU A 887 -4.94 -3.30 14.72
CA GLU A 887 -4.65 -3.51 13.30
C GLU A 887 -3.41 -2.71 12.88
N LEU A 888 -2.60 -3.27 11.98
CA LEU A 888 -1.35 -2.66 11.51
C LEU A 888 -1.58 -1.28 10.85
N SER A 889 -2.69 -1.16 10.12
CA SER A 889 -3.25 0.07 9.53
C SER A 889 -3.24 1.24 10.51
N ARG A 890 -3.72 1.01 11.73
CA ARG A 890 -3.88 2.06 12.75
C ARG A 890 -2.55 2.54 13.35
N LEU A 891 -1.52 1.70 13.35
CA LEU A 891 -0.16 2.10 13.72
C LEU A 891 0.49 2.96 12.63
N MET A 892 0.26 2.61 11.35
CA MET A 892 0.73 3.40 10.21
C MET A 892 0.08 4.80 10.19
N GLU A 893 -1.23 4.91 10.43
CA GLU A 893 -1.95 6.19 10.52
C GLU A 893 -1.27 7.17 11.48
N TRP A 894 -0.90 6.72 12.69
CA TRP A 894 -0.25 7.57 13.69
C TRP A 894 1.16 8.01 13.28
N ILE A 895 1.94 7.12 12.64
CA ILE A 895 3.27 7.46 12.12
C ILE A 895 3.15 8.48 10.99
N HIS A 896 2.21 8.30 10.04
CA HIS A 896 1.96 9.27 8.96
C HIS A 896 1.37 10.59 9.45
N ALA A 897 0.59 10.59 10.54
CA ALA A 897 0.11 11.80 11.20
C ALA A 897 1.28 12.57 11.86
N ALA A 898 2.14 11.89 12.62
CA ALA A 898 3.31 12.51 13.23
C ALA A 898 4.35 13.00 12.20
N ARG A 899 4.53 12.28 11.08
CA ARG A 899 5.37 12.73 9.95
C ARG A 899 4.84 14.04 9.33
N ARG A 900 3.52 14.25 9.28
CA ARG A 900 2.88 15.51 8.82
C ARG A 900 3.01 16.66 9.83
N ASP A 901 2.82 16.43 11.13
CA ASP A 901 3.07 17.45 12.17
C ASP A 901 4.53 17.93 12.14
N ARG A 902 5.48 17.01 11.97
CA ARG A 902 6.91 17.32 11.83
C ARG A 902 7.23 18.18 10.61
N GLN A 903 6.45 18.06 9.52
CA GLN A 903 6.55 18.94 8.35
C GLN A 903 5.93 20.33 8.63
N ARG A 904 4.72 20.39 9.21
CA ARG A 904 4.06 21.64 9.64
C ARG A 904 4.96 22.45 10.59
N SER A 905 5.52 21.79 11.61
CA SER A 905 6.41 22.40 12.62
C SER A 905 7.73 22.91 12.04
N ARG A 906 8.27 22.26 11.00
CA ARG A 906 9.44 22.78 10.26
C ARG A 906 9.11 24.04 9.46
N ALA A 907 8.00 24.04 8.73
CA ALA A 907 7.56 25.20 7.96
C ALA A 907 7.27 26.42 8.86
N ALA A 908 6.68 26.21 10.04
CA ALA A 908 6.46 27.27 11.04
C ALA A 908 7.77 27.83 11.63
N SER A 909 8.77 26.96 11.84
CA SER A 909 10.10 27.35 12.34
C SER A 909 10.88 28.18 11.30
N GLU A 910 10.82 27.80 10.02
CA GLU A 910 11.46 28.54 8.93
C GLU A 910 10.76 29.87 8.58
N ALA A 911 9.50 30.06 9.02
CA ALA A 911 8.73 31.28 8.80
C ALA A 911 8.95 32.39 9.86
N SER A 912 9.71 32.14 10.93
CA SER A 912 9.91 33.10 12.03
C SER A 912 11.17 33.97 11.87
N PRO A 913 11.08 35.31 11.96
CA PRO A 913 12.25 36.19 11.82
C PRO A 913 13.20 36.16 13.04
N ARG A 914 14.47 36.52 12.81
CA ARG A 914 15.52 36.53 13.84
C ARG A 914 15.22 37.51 14.99
N PRO A 915 15.50 37.14 16.26
CA PRO A 915 15.47 38.09 17.37
C PRO A 915 16.65 39.08 17.32
N LEU A 916 16.40 40.32 17.74
CA LEU A 916 17.42 41.35 18.01
C LEU A 916 18.09 41.12 19.39
N ARG A 917 19.16 41.88 19.68
CA ARG A 917 20.17 41.47 20.67
C ARG A 917 20.44 42.50 21.79
N ALA A 918 20.15 42.12 23.03
CA ALA A 918 20.64 42.72 24.29
C ALA A 918 20.16 44.18 24.58
N PRO A 919 20.29 44.69 25.83
CA PRO A 919 21.58 44.92 26.51
C PRO A 919 21.90 43.94 27.67
N ARG A 920 22.92 44.28 28.48
CA ARG A 920 23.52 43.48 29.57
C ARG A 920 23.49 44.26 30.89
N ASP A 921 23.53 43.52 32.00
CA ASP A 921 24.44 43.66 33.15
C ASP A 921 24.77 42.19 33.56
N ASP A 922 26.01 41.73 33.77
CA ASP A 922 27.02 42.01 34.82
C ASP A 922 26.51 41.74 36.25
N ASP A 923 27.21 41.03 37.15
CA ASP A 923 28.62 40.57 37.20
C ASP A 923 28.75 39.18 37.90
N ARG A 924 29.96 38.59 37.84
CA ARG A 924 30.60 37.58 38.72
C ARG A 924 30.62 36.09 38.35
N ARG A 925 31.77 35.70 37.77
CA ARG A 925 32.77 34.69 38.27
C ARG A 925 32.29 33.23 38.53
N THR A 926 33.01 32.16 38.16
CA THR A 926 34.44 32.05 37.78
C THR A 926 34.75 30.83 36.87
N GLN A 927 35.91 30.92 36.21
CA GLN A 927 36.87 29.91 35.72
C GLN A 927 36.77 28.47 36.30
N THR A 928 37.21 27.35 35.69
CA THR A 928 37.73 26.92 34.34
C THR A 928 37.71 25.33 34.34
N VAL A 929 38.27 24.47 33.46
CA VAL A 929 39.26 24.52 32.34
C VAL A 929 39.08 23.30 31.38
N ALA A 930 39.61 23.38 30.14
CA ALA A 930 39.90 22.27 29.19
C ALA A 930 38.72 21.37 28.67
N ALA A 931 38.72 20.80 27.47
CA ALA A 931 39.45 21.04 26.20
C ALA A 931 38.49 20.64 25.04
N ARG A 932 38.46 21.28 23.85
CA ARG A 932 39.37 21.15 22.67
C ARG A 932 39.79 19.69 22.37
N SER A 933 39.78 19.21 21.13
CA SER A 933 40.05 19.89 19.83
C SER A 933 39.11 19.39 18.68
N GLN A 934 38.75 20.21 17.67
CA GLN A 934 39.30 20.23 16.27
C GLN A 934 39.14 18.90 15.47
N ARG A 935 38.95 18.80 14.15
CA ARG A 935 38.96 19.69 12.93
C ARG A 935 38.25 18.88 11.79
N GLU A 936 37.92 19.30 10.56
CA GLU A 936 38.03 20.53 9.75
C GLU A 936 37.04 20.47 8.54
N SER A 937 36.70 21.62 7.93
CA SER A 937 36.59 21.94 6.47
C SER A 937 36.46 20.82 5.40
N ARG A 938 35.71 20.92 4.29
CA ARG A 938 35.49 21.98 3.26
C ARG A 938 34.20 21.65 2.44
N SER A 939 33.73 22.40 1.42
CA SER A 939 33.43 23.84 1.23
C SER A 939 32.96 24.12 -0.22
N ARG A 940 31.99 25.04 -0.45
CA ARG A 940 31.51 25.55 -1.78
C ARG A 940 30.70 24.52 -2.61
N SER A 941 29.82 24.86 -3.58
CA SER A 941 29.00 26.05 -3.97
C SER A 941 28.01 25.59 -5.09
N ALA A 942 27.01 26.32 -5.63
CA ALA A 942 26.58 27.72 -5.59
C ALA A 942 25.04 27.83 -5.85
N THR A 943 24.52 28.99 -6.28
CA THR A 943 23.20 29.16 -6.96
C THR A 943 23.36 30.14 -8.14
N PRO A 944 22.35 30.32 -9.02
CA PRO A 944 21.50 31.51 -8.85
C PRO A 944 19.99 31.32 -9.17
N LYS A 945 19.20 32.33 -8.76
CA LYS A 945 17.78 32.60 -9.10
C LYS A 945 17.73 33.69 -10.21
N PRO A 946 16.59 34.02 -10.88
CA PRO A 946 15.62 34.97 -10.27
C PRO A 946 14.15 34.88 -10.75
N ALA A 947 13.27 35.67 -10.12
CA ALA A 947 12.03 36.32 -10.63
C ALA A 947 10.86 35.46 -11.23
N ALA A 948 9.58 35.85 -11.15
CA ALA A 948 8.85 36.80 -10.28
C ALA A 948 7.32 36.50 -10.31
N ARG A 949 6.53 37.08 -9.38
CA ARG A 949 5.06 37.20 -9.46
C ARG A 949 4.68 38.50 -10.20
N PRO A 950 3.44 38.63 -10.73
CA PRO A 950 2.35 39.23 -9.95
C PRO A 950 1.02 38.43 -10.07
N GLU A 951 0.29 38.14 -8.98
CA GLU A 951 -0.80 38.92 -8.33
C GLU A 951 -2.21 38.51 -8.78
N THR A 952 -3.17 38.59 -7.85
CA THR A 952 -4.59 38.26 -8.03
C THR A 952 -5.45 39.52 -8.09
N PRO A 953 -6.64 39.43 -8.69
CA PRO A 953 -7.80 40.05 -8.07
C PRO A 953 -9.02 39.11 -8.00
N SER A 954 -9.59 39.00 -6.80
CA SER A 954 -11.02 38.76 -6.59
C SER A 954 -11.74 40.12 -6.55
N PRO A 955 -13.09 40.24 -6.48
CA PRO A 955 -14.12 39.20 -6.53
C PRO A 955 -15.29 39.52 -7.51
N VAL A 956 -16.21 38.58 -7.70
CA VAL A 956 -17.65 38.87 -7.87
C VAL A 956 -18.46 37.83 -7.11
N VAL A 957 -19.45 38.26 -6.33
CA VAL A 957 -20.42 37.38 -5.66
C VAL A 957 -21.77 37.54 -6.35
N LEU A 958 -22.40 36.43 -6.74
CA LEU A 958 -23.83 36.39 -7.09
C LEU A 958 -24.53 35.24 -6.35
N LYS A 959 -25.36 35.65 -5.40
CA LYS A 959 -26.49 35.01 -4.69
C LYS A 959 -26.61 33.48 -4.63
N MET A 960 -26.91 33.02 -3.42
CA MET A 960 -27.27 31.65 -3.05
C MET A 960 -28.53 31.14 -3.76
N GLU A 961 -28.58 29.83 -4.00
CA GLU A 961 -29.80 29.03 -3.85
C GLU A 961 -29.57 27.93 -2.79
N ALA A 962 -30.58 27.08 -2.54
CA ALA A 962 -30.71 26.28 -1.32
C ALA A 962 -29.66 25.16 -1.16
N GLY A 963 -29.41 24.78 0.10
CA GLY A 963 -28.32 23.87 0.46
C GLY A 963 -28.55 22.41 0.07
N ALA A 964 -27.51 21.81 -0.52
CA ALA A 964 -27.31 20.37 -0.60
C ALA A 964 -26.13 19.97 0.29
N ALA A 965 -26.12 18.73 0.79
CA ALA A 965 -24.96 18.18 1.50
C ALA A 965 -23.73 18.09 0.56
N PRO A 966 -22.49 18.23 1.06
CA PRO A 966 -21.29 18.17 0.23
C PRO A 966 -21.22 16.83 -0.51
N GLN A 967 -21.21 16.89 -1.84
CA GLN A 967 -21.09 15.71 -2.70
C GLN A 967 -19.75 15.03 -2.45
N ARG A 968 -19.79 13.75 -2.07
CA ARG A 968 -18.61 12.96 -1.76
C ARG A 968 -18.08 12.26 -3.00
N PHE A 969 -16.90 12.63 -3.46
CA PHE A 969 -16.13 11.87 -4.45
C PHE A 969 -15.22 10.86 -3.73
N TYR A 970 -14.88 9.77 -4.42
CA TYR A 970 -14.05 8.69 -3.86
C TYR A 970 -12.60 8.70 -4.39
N LEU A 971 -12.29 9.58 -5.35
CA LEU A 971 -10.96 9.77 -5.93
C LEU A 971 -10.82 11.21 -6.45
N GLU A 972 -9.67 11.84 -6.23
CA GLU A 972 -9.31 13.17 -6.75
C GLU A 972 -8.08 13.08 -7.68
N LEU A 973 -7.90 14.04 -8.58
CA LEU A 973 -6.78 14.00 -9.53
C LEU A 973 -5.39 14.01 -8.86
N SER A 974 -5.28 14.55 -7.64
CA SER A 974 -4.05 14.59 -6.85
C SER A 974 -3.74 13.30 -6.06
N ASP A 975 -4.65 12.33 -6.03
CA ASP A 975 -4.42 11.08 -5.30
C ASP A 975 -3.32 10.21 -5.93
N SER A 976 -2.71 9.36 -5.10
CA SER A 976 -1.75 8.35 -5.56
C SER A 976 -2.44 7.33 -6.48
N ILE A 977 -1.72 6.88 -7.51
CA ILE A 977 -2.17 5.85 -8.44
C ILE A 977 -2.51 4.50 -7.77
N GLU A 978 -2.11 4.25 -6.52
CA GLU A 978 -2.55 3.09 -5.73
C GLU A 978 -4.04 3.15 -5.34
N GLN A 979 -4.65 4.35 -5.27
CA GLN A 979 -6.08 4.51 -4.93
C GLN A 979 -7.01 4.28 -6.14
N ALA A 980 -6.46 4.15 -7.35
CA ALA A 980 -7.25 3.95 -8.56
C ALA A 980 -7.86 2.53 -8.63
N PRO A 981 -9.10 2.38 -9.14
CA PRO A 981 -9.74 1.08 -9.31
C PRO A 981 -8.90 0.12 -10.17
N SER A 982 -9.01 -1.18 -9.88
CA SER A 982 -8.21 -2.28 -10.46
C SER A 982 -6.68 -2.24 -10.23
N ILE A 983 -6.12 -1.13 -9.75
CA ILE A 983 -4.70 -0.98 -9.46
C ILE A 983 -4.45 -1.30 -7.98
N GLY A 984 -3.39 -2.05 -7.68
CA GLY A 984 -2.95 -2.35 -6.31
C GLY A 984 -1.46 -2.05 -6.14
N PRO A 985 -0.90 -2.12 -4.91
CA PRO A 985 0.44 -1.62 -4.59
C PRO A 985 1.55 -2.11 -5.53
N ARG A 986 1.55 -3.41 -5.87
CA ARG A 986 2.53 -4.02 -6.80
C ARG A 986 2.42 -3.55 -8.26
N MET A 987 1.30 -2.94 -8.65
CA MET A 987 1.09 -2.32 -9.96
C MET A 987 1.35 -0.81 -9.88
N ALA A 988 0.91 -0.14 -8.80
CA ALA A 988 1.23 1.25 -8.52
C ALA A 988 2.75 1.50 -8.56
N GLN A 989 3.55 0.72 -7.83
CA GLN A 989 5.02 0.79 -7.86
C GLN A 989 5.64 0.62 -9.26
N ARG A 990 4.97 -0.09 -10.17
CA ARG A 990 5.41 -0.27 -11.57
C ARG A 990 5.04 0.92 -12.44
N LEU A 991 3.84 1.48 -12.26
CA LEU A 991 3.41 2.73 -12.90
C LEU A 991 4.30 3.90 -12.44
N GLU A 992 4.67 3.96 -11.16
CA GLU A 992 5.61 4.95 -10.59
C GLU A 992 7.01 4.85 -11.21
N ALA A 993 7.50 3.62 -11.48
CA ALA A 993 8.75 3.39 -12.21
C ALA A 993 8.66 3.80 -13.69
N VAL A 994 7.46 3.71 -14.29
CA VAL A 994 7.12 4.25 -15.62
C VAL A 994 6.87 5.77 -15.58
N GLY A 995 6.93 6.40 -14.40
CA GLY A 995 6.84 7.85 -14.18
C GLY A 995 5.43 8.37 -13.88
N ILE A 996 4.44 7.49 -13.76
CA ILE A 996 3.04 7.80 -13.46
C ILE A 996 2.82 7.66 -11.95
N ARG A 997 2.54 8.74 -11.23
CA ARG A 997 2.46 8.73 -9.75
C ARG A 997 1.09 9.10 -9.21
N THR A 998 0.42 10.03 -9.89
CA THR A 998 -0.93 10.50 -9.54
C THR A 998 -1.97 9.97 -10.50
N VAL A 999 -3.25 10.06 -10.10
CA VAL A 999 -4.39 9.82 -10.99
C VAL A 999 -4.38 10.79 -12.18
N ALA A 1000 -3.97 12.06 -11.98
CA ALA A 1000 -3.77 13.02 -13.06
C ALA A 1000 -2.76 12.55 -14.11
N ASP A 1001 -1.59 12.04 -13.69
CA ASP A 1001 -0.57 11.51 -14.60
C ASP A 1001 -1.14 10.32 -15.40
N PHE A 1002 -1.88 9.43 -14.73
CA PHE A 1002 -2.41 8.21 -15.33
C PHE A 1002 -3.52 8.48 -16.35
N LEU A 1003 -4.40 9.44 -16.09
CA LEU A 1003 -5.45 9.85 -17.03
C LEU A 1003 -4.92 10.66 -18.23
N GLN A 1004 -3.70 11.19 -18.14
CA GLN A 1004 -3.02 11.90 -19.25
C GLN A 1004 -2.05 11.00 -20.03
N ALA A 1005 -1.69 9.82 -19.52
CA ALA A 1005 -0.76 8.91 -20.17
C ALA A 1005 -1.37 8.18 -21.38
N ASP A 1006 -0.62 8.03 -22.46
CA ASP A 1006 -1.04 7.22 -23.61
C ASP A 1006 -1.05 5.71 -23.24
N PRO A 1007 -2.17 5.00 -23.42
CA PRO A 1007 -2.28 3.57 -23.12
C PRO A 1007 -1.32 2.68 -23.92
N ALA A 1008 -1.02 3.02 -25.18
CA ALA A 1008 -0.14 2.20 -26.00
C ALA A 1008 1.32 2.27 -25.50
N SER A 1009 1.84 3.50 -25.36
CA SER A 1009 3.16 3.77 -24.77
C SER A 1009 3.28 3.19 -23.36
N THR A 1010 2.23 3.32 -22.53
CA THR A 1010 2.25 2.80 -21.16
C THR A 1010 2.27 1.27 -21.11
N ALA A 1011 1.52 0.58 -21.99
CA ALA A 1011 1.59 -0.88 -22.12
C ALA A 1011 2.99 -1.35 -22.55
N THR A 1012 3.57 -0.73 -23.60
CA THR A 1012 4.93 -1.05 -24.06
C THR A 1012 5.98 -0.80 -22.98
N ARG A 1013 5.84 0.26 -22.18
CA ARG A 1013 6.78 0.61 -21.09
C ARG A 1013 6.60 -0.24 -19.82
N LEU A 1014 5.48 -0.97 -19.67
CA LEU A 1014 5.26 -1.92 -18.59
C LEU A 1014 5.74 -3.35 -18.91
N ASP A 1015 5.88 -3.68 -20.20
CA ASP A 1015 6.36 -4.96 -20.76
C ASP A 1015 5.78 -6.22 -20.06
N ARG A 1016 4.47 -6.44 -20.20
CA ARG A 1016 3.80 -7.66 -19.74
C ARG A 1016 2.74 -8.15 -20.71
N LYS A 1017 2.82 -9.44 -21.06
CA LYS A 1017 1.79 -10.18 -21.84
C LYS A 1017 0.37 -10.17 -21.24
N SER A 1018 0.19 -9.68 -20.01
CA SER A 1018 -1.08 -9.64 -19.29
C SER A 1018 -1.64 -8.23 -19.05
N VAL A 1019 -1.03 -7.19 -19.62
CA VAL A 1019 -1.49 -5.79 -19.51
C VAL A 1019 -1.24 -5.10 -20.86
N ASP A 1020 -2.28 -5.03 -21.68
CA ASP A 1020 -2.24 -4.36 -22.98
C ASP A 1020 -2.84 -2.94 -22.93
N ALA A 1021 -2.91 -2.29 -24.08
CA ALA A 1021 -3.48 -0.96 -24.22
C ALA A 1021 -5.02 -0.89 -24.02
N GLN A 1022 -5.74 -2.02 -24.08
CA GLN A 1022 -7.17 -2.08 -23.76
C GLN A 1022 -7.38 -2.17 -22.25
N VAL A 1023 -6.61 -3.02 -21.55
CA VAL A 1023 -6.61 -3.13 -20.08
C VAL A 1023 -6.31 -1.77 -19.44
N ILE A 1024 -5.31 -1.04 -19.94
CA ILE A 1024 -4.97 0.30 -19.42
C ILE A 1024 -6.10 1.31 -19.68
N ARG A 1025 -6.75 1.28 -20.86
CA ARG A 1025 -7.93 2.12 -21.15
C ARG A 1025 -9.08 1.83 -20.20
N ALA A 1026 -9.36 0.56 -19.91
CA ALA A 1026 -10.39 0.17 -18.94
C ALA A 1026 -10.10 0.74 -17.54
N TRP A 1027 -8.85 0.66 -17.06
CA TRP A 1027 -8.46 1.25 -15.77
C TRP A 1027 -8.56 2.79 -15.78
N GLN A 1028 -8.21 3.46 -16.88
CA GLN A 1028 -8.39 4.92 -17.03
C GLN A 1028 -9.89 5.30 -17.01
N GLN A 1029 -10.75 4.56 -17.72
CA GLN A 1029 -12.20 4.78 -17.72
C GLN A 1029 -12.81 4.57 -16.32
N GLN A 1030 -12.39 3.51 -15.61
CA GLN A 1030 -12.81 3.26 -14.23
C GLN A 1030 -12.38 4.41 -13.29
N ALA A 1031 -11.13 4.86 -13.37
CA ALA A 1031 -10.63 5.97 -12.56
C ALA A 1031 -11.35 7.30 -12.89
N ALA A 1032 -11.59 7.58 -14.17
CA ALA A 1032 -12.32 8.76 -14.63
C ALA A 1032 -13.78 8.76 -14.12
N LEU A 1033 -14.47 7.61 -14.11
CA LEU A 1033 -15.82 7.51 -13.53
C LEU A 1033 -15.83 7.84 -12.04
N VAL A 1034 -14.92 7.27 -11.24
CA VAL A 1034 -14.84 7.52 -9.78
C VAL A 1034 -14.44 8.97 -9.46
N CYS A 1035 -13.61 9.60 -10.30
CA CYS A 1035 -13.28 11.03 -10.15
C CYS A 1035 -14.47 11.95 -10.44
N ARG A 1036 -15.37 11.55 -11.36
CA ARG A 1036 -16.45 12.40 -11.89
C ARG A 1036 -17.81 12.20 -11.21
N VAL A 1037 -18.18 10.97 -10.88
CA VAL A 1037 -19.51 10.63 -10.35
C VAL A 1037 -19.45 10.65 -8.82
N PRO A 1038 -20.27 11.47 -8.13
CA PRO A 1038 -20.32 11.46 -6.67
C PRO A 1038 -20.86 10.11 -6.17
N TRP A 1039 -20.42 9.67 -4.99
CA TRP A 1039 -20.81 8.43 -4.31
C TRP A 1039 -20.50 7.10 -5.01
N LEU A 1040 -20.02 7.10 -6.26
CA LEU A 1040 -19.64 5.89 -7.01
C LEU A 1040 -18.35 5.26 -6.47
N ARG A 1041 -18.34 3.95 -6.24
CA ARG A 1041 -17.17 3.21 -5.70
C ARG A 1041 -16.33 2.55 -6.79
N GLY A 1042 -15.10 2.19 -6.42
CA GLY A 1042 -14.15 1.56 -7.34
C GLY A 1042 -14.57 0.18 -7.88
N HIS A 1043 -15.46 -0.57 -7.21
CA HIS A 1043 -16.04 -1.81 -7.76
C HIS A 1043 -17.23 -1.55 -8.68
N ASP A 1044 -18.09 -0.59 -8.34
CA ASP A 1044 -19.19 -0.13 -9.20
C ASP A 1044 -18.65 0.32 -10.57
N ALA A 1045 -17.59 1.14 -10.56
CA ALA A 1045 -16.92 1.59 -11.78
C ALA A 1045 -16.31 0.44 -12.61
N GLN A 1046 -15.81 -0.64 -11.99
CA GLN A 1046 -15.36 -1.84 -12.70
C GLN A 1046 -16.52 -2.52 -13.42
N ILE A 1047 -17.67 -2.68 -12.75
CA ILE A 1047 -18.88 -3.29 -13.33
C ILE A 1047 -19.45 -2.42 -14.45
N LEU A 1048 -19.52 -1.10 -14.28
CA LEU A 1048 -19.99 -0.16 -15.30
C LEU A 1048 -19.17 -0.27 -16.60
N VAL A 1049 -17.83 -0.25 -16.50
CA VAL A 1049 -16.93 -0.38 -17.66
C VAL A 1049 -17.03 -1.78 -18.28
N ALA A 1050 -17.19 -2.84 -17.48
CA ALA A 1050 -17.45 -4.19 -17.99
C ALA A 1050 -18.81 -4.32 -18.71
N CYS A 1051 -19.79 -3.47 -18.36
CA CYS A 1051 -21.06 -3.32 -19.08
C CYS A 1051 -20.98 -2.37 -20.29
N GLY A 1052 -19.79 -1.88 -20.65
CA GLY A 1052 -19.56 -0.95 -21.77
C GLY A 1052 -19.87 0.52 -21.47
N VAL A 1053 -20.19 0.88 -20.23
CA VAL A 1053 -20.48 2.27 -19.83
C VAL A 1053 -19.20 2.95 -19.37
N THR A 1054 -18.69 3.87 -20.18
CA THR A 1054 -17.36 4.48 -19.99
C THR A 1054 -17.39 5.95 -19.56
N ASP A 1055 -18.55 6.59 -19.62
CA ASP A 1055 -18.74 8.02 -19.36
C ASP A 1055 -20.06 8.30 -18.58
N PRO A 1056 -20.07 9.27 -17.65
CA PRO A 1056 -21.26 9.67 -16.91
C PRO A 1056 -22.39 10.19 -17.82
N GLU A 1057 -22.05 10.87 -18.92
CA GLU A 1057 -23.02 11.46 -19.84
C GLU A 1057 -23.87 10.42 -20.58
N SER A 1058 -23.38 9.20 -20.76
CA SER A 1058 -24.15 8.06 -21.27
C SER A 1058 -24.89 7.34 -20.14
N LEU A 1059 -24.24 7.12 -18.98
CA LEU A 1059 -24.88 6.51 -17.80
C LEU A 1059 -26.14 7.26 -17.37
N ALA A 1060 -26.11 8.60 -17.34
CA ALA A 1060 -27.23 9.46 -16.97
C ALA A 1060 -28.42 9.42 -17.96
N LYS A 1061 -28.30 8.75 -19.10
CA LYS A 1061 -29.35 8.62 -20.14
C LYS A 1061 -29.94 7.21 -20.23
N LEU A 1062 -29.39 6.25 -19.49
CA LEU A 1062 -29.90 4.87 -19.47
C LEU A 1062 -31.16 4.79 -18.59
N ASP A 1063 -32.11 3.96 -18.99
CA ASP A 1063 -33.20 3.54 -18.12
C ASP A 1063 -32.70 2.42 -17.19
N ALA A 1064 -33.08 2.49 -15.90
CA ALA A 1064 -32.56 1.59 -14.88
C ALA A 1064 -33.04 0.14 -15.08
N ALA A 1065 -34.28 -0.08 -15.54
CA ALA A 1065 -34.83 -1.41 -15.72
C ALA A 1065 -34.20 -2.15 -16.92
N THR A 1066 -33.97 -1.44 -18.03
CA THR A 1066 -33.28 -1.98 -19.20
C THR A 1066 -31.79 -2.19 -18.94
N PHE A 1067 -31.10 -1.25 -18.28
CA PHE A 1067 -29.68 -1.40 -17.98
C PHE A 1067 -29.38 -2.48 -16.93
N TRP A 1068 -30.28 -2.67 -15.95
CA TRP A 1068 -30.18 -3.79 -14.99
C TRP A 1068 -30.06 -5.16 -15.69
N ASN A 1069 -30.77 -5.38 -16.81
CA ASN A 1069 -30.66 -6.63 -17.58
C ASN A 1069 -29.27 -6.84 -18.23
N THR A 1070 -28.46 -5.79 -18.35
CA THR A 1070 -27.04 -5.87 -18.78
C THR A 1070 -26.10 -6.02 -17.58
N VAL A 1071 -26.38 -5.32 -16.47
CA VAL A 1071 -25.57 -5.39 -15.23
C VAL A 1071 -25.67 -6.76 -14.55
N GLN A 1072 -26.88 -7.34 -14.47
CA GLN A 1072 -27.12 -8.59 -13.74
C GLN A 1072 -26.29 -9.78 -14.27
N PRO A 1073 -26.23 -10.09 -15.58
CA PRO A 1073 -25.36 -11.15 -16.10
C PRO A 1073 -23.87 -10.89 -15.83
N VAL A 1074 -23.41 -9.64 -15.98
CA VAL A 1074 -22.00 -9.27 -15.75
C VAL A 1074 -21.62 -9.44 -14.28
N ALA A 1075 -22.45 -8.96 -13.35
CA ALA A 1075 -22.24 -9.13 -11.91
C ALA A 1075 -22.27 -10.61 -11.46
N GLN A 1076 -23.12 -11.44 -12.09
CA GLN A 1076 -23.20 -12.88 -11.80
C GLN A 1076 -22.09 -13.71 -12.46
N SER A 1077 -21.37 -13.17 -13.45
CA SER A 1077 -20.27 -13.84 -14.13
C SER A 1077 -19.08 -14.16 -13.21
N ALA A 1078 -18.18 -15.03 -13.67
CA ALA A 1078 -16.92 -15.31 -12.96
C ALA A 1078 -16.00 -14.08 -12.85
N GLU A 1079 -16.16 -13.08 -13.71
CA GLU A 1079 -15.39 -11.83 -13.70
C GLU A 1079 -16.01 -10.80 -12.73
N GLY A 1080 -17.32 -10.57 -12.79
CA GLY A 1080 -18.03 -9.69 -11.85
C GLY A 1080 -17.86 -10.14 -10.39
N LYS A 1081 -17.89 -11.46 -10.13
CA LYS A 1081 -17.58 -12.04 -8.81
C LYS A 1081 -16.14 -11.76 -8.35
N ARG A 1082 -15.16 -11.69 -9.27
CA ARG A 1082 -13.77 -11.31 -8.95
C ARG A 1082 -13.62 -9.81 -8.68
N MET A 1083 -14.40 -8.96 -9.35
CA MET A 1083 -14.45 -7.51 -9.11
C MET A 1083 -15.09 -7.18 -7.75
N LEU A 1084 -16.20 -7.84 -7.41
CA LEU A 1084 -16.93 -7.64 -6.15
C LEU A 1084 -16.19 -8.16 -4.91
N ARG A 1085 -15.47 -9.28 -5.04
CA ARG A 1085 -14.75 -10.00 -3.96
C ARG A 1085 -15.66 -10.45 -2.81
N THR A 1086 -15.87 -9.57 -1.83
CA THR A 1086 -16.70 -9.77 -0.63
C THR A 1086 -17.77 -8.69 -0.49
N SER A 1087 -17.89 -7.78 -1.46
CA SER A 1087 -18.95 -6.77 -1.53
C SER A 1087 -20.29 -7.42 -1.89
N LYS A 1088 -21.39 -6.83 -1.43
CA LYS A 1088 -22.75 -7.14 -1.91
C LYS A 1088 -22.78 -7.00 -3.45
N ALA A 1089 -23.46 -7.92 -4.15
CA ALA A 1089 -23.72 -7.75 -5.57
C ALA A 1089 -24.74 -6.61 -5.79
N PRO A 1090 -24.59 -5.80 -6.85
CA PRO A 1090 -25.50 -4.70 -7.11
C PRO A 1090 -26.92 -5.20 -7.35
N ASP A 1091 -27.90 -4.35 -7.08
CA ASP A 1091 -29.31 -4.54 -7.37
C ASP A 1091 -29.89 -3.38 -8.19
N LEU A 1092 -31.19 -3.46 -8.50
CA LEU A 1092 -31.89 -2.45 -9.29
C LEU A 1092 -31.92 -1.08 -8.59
N GLU A 1093 -31.88 -1.02 -7.25
CA GLU A 1093 -31.82 0.23 -6.50
C GLU A 1093 -30.42 0.86 -6.62
N GLU A 1094 -29.34 0.09 -6.46
CA GLU A 1094 -27.98 0.56 -6.67
C GLU A 1094 -27.74 1.04 -8.11
N VAL A 1095 -28.26 0.33 -9.13
CA VAL A 1095 -28.21 0.79 -10.54
C VAL A 1095 -29.00 2.09 -10.74
N THR A 1096 -30.17 2.23 -10.11
CA THR A 1096 -30.95 3.47 -10.15
C THR A 1096 -30.19 4.64 -9.53
N HIS A 1097 -29.51 4.41 -8.41
CA HIS A 1097 -28.64 5.41 -7.78
C HIS A 1097 -27.45 5.80 -8.67
N TRP A 1098 -26.78 4.85 -9.33
CA TRP A 1098 -25.67 5.16 -10.26
C TRP A 1098 -26.08 6.12 -11.38
N ILE A 1099 -27.27 5.92 -11.96
CA ILE A 1099 -27.84 6.79 -13.01
C ILE A 1099 -28.16 8.19 -12.44
N GLN A 1100 -28.76 8.27 -11.26
CA GLN A 1100 -29.04 9.54 -10.58
C GLN A 1100 -27.77 10.33 -10.21
N TRP A 1101 -26.72 9.64 -9.73
CA TRP A 1101 -25.44 10.26 -9.42
C TRP A 1101 -24.68 10.71 -10.67
N ALA A 1102 -24.79 9.96 -11.78
CA ALA A 1102 -24.21 10.36 -13.06
C ALA A 1102 -24.82 11.67 -13.59
N GLY A 1103 -26.11 11.91 -13.34
CA GLY A 1103 -26.77 13.20 -13.60
C GLY A 1103 -26.21 14.38 -12.77
N GLN A 1104 -25.41 14.11 -11.74
CA GLN A 1104 -24.72 15.10 -10.91
C GLN A 1104 -23.19 15.11 -11.12
N ALA A 1105 -22.69 14.46 -12.17
CA ALA A 1105 -21.25 14.26 -12.36
C ALA A 1105 -20.49 15.55 -12.72
N ARG A 1106 -19.32 15.74 -12.11
CA ARG A 1106 -18.41 16.86 -12.40
C ARG A 1106 -17.61 16.64 -13.69
N THR A 1107 -17.10 17.72 -14.27
CA THR A 1107 -16.13 17.64 -15.39
C THR A 1107 -14.75 17.25 -14.86
N LEU A 1108 -13.91 16.63 -15.70
CA LEU A 1108 -12.52 16.29 -15.33
C LEU A 1108 -11.61 17.50 -15.05
N ARG A 1109 -12.08 18.75 -15.26
CA ARG A 1109 -11.38 19.98 -14.86
C ARG A 1109 -11.83 20.54 -13.50
N ALA A 1110 -12.84 19.92 -12.89
CA ALA A 1110 -13.32 20.21 -11.54
C ALA A 1110 -13.08 19.01 -10.57
N ALA A 1111 -12.36 18.00 -11.06
CA ALA A 1111 -11.81 16.88 -10.29
C ALA A 1111 -10.32 17.09 -10.02
#